data_AF-A0A1S3IGQ3-F1
#
_entry.id   AF-A0A1S3IGQ3-F1
#
_cell.length_a   1.000
_cell.length_b   1.000
_cell.length_c   1.000
_cell.angle_alpha   90.00
_cell.angle_beta   90.00
_cell.angle_gamma   90.00
#
_symmetry.space_group_name_H-M   'P 1'
#
loop_
_entity.id
_entity.type
_entity.pdbx_description
1 polymer ?
#
loop_
_entity_poly.entity_id
_entity_poly.type
_entity_poly.pdbx_seq_one_letter_code
_entity_poly.pdbx_strand_id
1 'polypeptide(L)'
;MGQVGLSTMPGKAGHSDKKGEALLNYVRENVIGSEVAFDGPFGSRPVTYCDYTASGRPLQFIEDYITDYVYPTYGNTHTTTSIVSLQTTKFRNSARDIIKKCVNASEDDVVIFVGSGTTGAVHKLLNVLGLQTDLFDETNTVVFVGPYEHHSNILPWKENGLKVERIREDKDGLFDVDYLTKLLKEYKAKQYTMIGAFSASSNVTGILTDTVAVAEILHEYGALSFWDYAAGAPYLKIDMNPTSTGYKDAVFCSPHKFIGGVGTPGLLIAKKWLFTNSVPHNCGGGTVSYVTRETHTYLNDIEEREEGGTPAIVESIRCGMVFQLKNAIGADFIERKEAELCQMAYRVWSRNPNILLLGNKSVPRVPILSFLVLNPESGKFLHHNFVSMLLNDLYGIQTRGGCACAGPYAQDLLEMDEEMAQRFAVFFAERGKNGEITEPQEIMKPGFARLNLPYFFEDYTVKFVLEAVNQVARHGWKLLPLYHLDVKTGTCKHRLHTYSMQSLFDIEYKMTGMEVKSDGITRNMCVTKEELKDVLKKAEKVFAKASKLCRVINCTYDQEIKILPEERHFVWFLQPRDAQMMLFGPRREVHIKTAASRALGLPFYPKRYSGGHESEKEDKRRVESLGNISADSGVEFNDVPEDYIYDVPRRFVRDDPQVGELIQPSSAIWSQNPPFSRTQPRDHRIYTKKNPLYVGEDAYAVMHSPHHHRLSKGAHYSSHGDLPRAGRLATYDSLGNNAYGSTMQLYSDPRWRREVNGKELRNLDKKGGKYQRKGKRDSGGMVLQDPPYRAYTAQWLDVNQIYYST
;
A
#
# COMPACT_ATOMS: atom_id res chain seq x y z
N MET A 1 -5.33 11.67 -32.49
CA MET A 1 -3.91 11.28 -32.59
C MET A 1 -3.07 12.54 -32.60
N GLY A 2 -2.23 12.75 -31.58
CA GLY A 2 -1.22 13.80 -31.53
C GLY A 2 0.05 13.19 -30.95
N GLN A 3 1.22 13.57 -31.45
CA GLN A 3 2.48 13.04 -30.95
C GLN A 3 2.83 13.70 -29.61
N VAL A 4 2.77 12.94 -28.52
CA VAL A 4 3.46 13.33 -27.27
C VAL A 4 4.97 13.21 -27.55
N GLY A 5 5.69 14.32 -27.41
CA GLY A 5 7.09 14.38 -27.83
C GLY A 5 8.02 13.59 -26.92
N LEU A 6 8.67 12.55 -27.44
CA LEU A 6 9.81 11.92 -26.77
C LEU A 6 10.99 12.89 -26.76
N SER A 7 11.33 13.42 -25.59
CA SER A 7 12.55 14.20 -25.37
C SER A 7 13.79 13.29 -25.34
N THR A 8 14.32 13.04 -26.53
CA THR A 8 15.76 12.96 -26.86
C THR A 8 16.72 12.21 -25.92
N MET A 9 17.41 11.20 -26.48
CA MET A 9 18.83 10.81 -26.30
C MET A 9 19.55 11.09 -24.95
N PRO A 10 20.36 10.14 -24.43
CA PRO A 10 21.03 10.27 -23.12
C PRO A 10 21.98 11.48 -23.06
N GLY A 11 21.48 12.58 -22.49
CA GLY A 11 22.24 13.80 -22.24
C GLY A 11 23.30 13.63 -21.15
N LYS A 12 24.30 14.49 -21.15
CA LYS A 12 25.31 14.55 -20.07
C LYS A 12 24.61 14.91 -18.75
N ALA A 13 24.75 14.06 -17.73
CA ALA A 13 24.09 14.20 -16.44
C ALA A 13 24.16 15.64 -15.87
N GLY A 14 22.99 16.21 -15.61
CA GLY A 14 22.82 17.59 -15.19
C GLY A 14 23.25 17.84 -13.75
N HIS A 15 23.25 19.11 -13.36
CA HIS A 15 23.48 19.50 -11.95
C HIS A 15 22.38 18.93 -11.03
N SER A 16 21.15 18.81 -11.53
CA SER A 16 20.02 18.12 -10.89
C SER A 16 20.32 16.64 -10.61
N ASP A 17 20.82 15.90 -11.60
CA ASP A 17 21.05 14.46 -11.48
C ASP A 17 22.16 14.16 -10.47
N LYS A 18 23.21 14.99 -10.42
CA LYS A 18 24.28 14.89 -9.41
C LYS A 18 23.77 15.12 -7.99
N LYS A 19 22.83 16.06 -7.79
CA LYS A 19 22.17 16.28 -6.50
C LYS A 19 21.26 15.09 -6.15
N GLY A 20 20.51 14.58 -7.12
CA GLY A 20 19.69 13.37 -6.97
C GLY A 20 20.51 12.19 -6.48
N GLU A 21 21.59 11.83 -7.20
CA GLU A 21 22.49 10.73 -6.85
C GLU A 21 23.09 10.88 -5.44
N ALA A 22 23.57 12.09 -5.09
CA ALA A 22 24.09 12.36 -3.75
C ALA A 22 23.05 12.14 -2.63
N LEU A 23 21.79 12.49 -2.89
CA LEU A 23 20.68 12.21 -1.96
C LEU A 23 20.31 10.72 -1.93
N LEU A 24 20.40 9.98 -3.03
CA LEU A 24 20.21 8.51 -3.02
C LEU A 24 21.29 7.82 -2.18
N ASN A 25 22.54 8.28 -2.26
CA ASN A 25 23.65 7.76 -1.44
C ASN A 25 23.39 8.02 0.05
N TYR A 26 23.05 9.25 0.41
CA TYR A 26 22.70 9.61 1.79
C TYR A 26 21.49 8.81 2.31
N VAL A 27 20.46 8.59 1.48
CA VAL A 27 19.32 7.73 1.82
C VAL A 27 19.77 6.29 2.08
N ARG A 28 20.62 5.69 1.24
CA ARG A 28 21.16 4.33 1.43
C ARG A 28 21.90 4.18 2.76
N GLU A 29 22.80 5.12 3.04
CA GLU A 29 23.65 5.14 4.25
C GLU A 29 22.82 5.24 5.54
N ASN A 30 21.57 5.73 5.46
CA ASN A 30 20.70 5.96 6.60
C ASN A 30 19.50 5.01 6.71
N VAL A 31 19.39 3.96 5.87
CA VAL A 31 18.29 2.97 5.99
C VAL A 31 18.47 2.13 7.25
N ILE A 32 17.60 2.32 8.25
CA ILE A 32 17.72 1.61 9.53
C ILE A 32 17.59 0.10 9.33
N GLY A 33 18.62 -0.62 9.77
CA GLY A 33 18.76 -2.07 9.64
C GLY A 33 19.11 -2.55 8.23
N SER A 34 19.81 -1.74 7.44
CA SER A 34 20.57 -2.19 6.26
C SER A 34 21.63 -3.24 6.63
N GLU A 35 22.30 -3.07 7.78
CA GLU A 35 23.36 -3.95 8.29
C GLU A 35 22.86 -5.17 9.09
N VAL A 36 21.57 -5.49 8.99
CA VAL A 36 20.97 -6.63 9.70
C VAL A 36 21.15 -7.91 8.88
N ALA A 37 21.58 -8.97 9.55
CA ALA A 37 21.54 -10.33 9.06
C ALA A 37 20.71 -11.25 9.96
N PHE A 38 20.22 -12.34 9.37
CA PHE A 38 19.55 -13.43 10.10
C PHE A 38 20.19 -14.78 9.77
N ASP A 39 20.16 -15.70 10.73
CA ASP A 39 20.64 -17.07 10.53
C ASP A 39 19.53 -17.96 9.94
N GLY A 40 19.65 -18.23 8.64
CA GLY A 40 18.81 -19.17 7.91
C GLY A 40 19.37 -20.59 7.84
N PRO A 41 18.65 -21.54 7.23
CA PRO A 41 19.07 -22.95 7.12
C PRO A 41 20.38 -23.17 6.34
N PHE A 42 20.84 -22.15 5.61
CA PHE A 42 22.08 -22.16 4.85
C PHE A 42 23.14 -21.20 5.43
N GLY A 43 23.02 -20.88 6.73
CA GLY A 43 23.85 -19.92 7.48
C GLY A 43 23.37 -18.47 7.35
N SER A 44 24.06 -17.55 8.01
CA SER A 44 23.71 -16.11 8.05
C SER A 44 23.54 -15.46 6.68
N ARG A 45 22.56 -14.56 6.54
CA ARG A 45 22.28 -13.79 5.32
C ARG A 45 21.93 -12.32 5.62
N PRO A 46 22.52 -11.34 4.90
CA PRO A 46 22.17 -9.93 5.03
C PRO A 46 20.79 -9.63 4.44
N VAL A 47 19.99 -8.80 5.11
CA VAL A 47 18.61 -8.49 4.73
C VAL A 47 18.55 -7.55 3.52
N THR A 48 18.26 -8.12 2.36
CA THR A 48 18.02 -7.36 1.11
C THR A 48 16.52 -7.14 0.92
N TYR A 49 15.97 -6.07 1.50
CA TYR A 49 14.53 -5.83 1.52
C TYR A 49 13.98 -5.38 0.16
N CYS A 50 13.08 -6.17 -0.46
CA CYS A 50 12.55 -5.91 -1.81
C CYS A 50 10.99 -5.95 -1.85
N ASP A 51 10.34 -5.50 -0.78
CA ASP A 51 8.86 -5.38 -0.67
C ASP A 51 8.42 -3.98 -0.23
N TYR A 52 9.15 -2.94 -0.65
CA TYR A 52 8.82 -1.52 -0.39
C TYR A 52 7.41 -1.13 -0.90
N THR A 53 6.87 -1.87 -1.88
CA THR A 53 5.47 -1.77 -2.33
C THR A 53 4.44 -2.05 -1.23
N ALA A 54 4.81 -2.82 -0.19
CA ALA A 54 3.98 -3.07 0.98
C ALA A 54 4.21 -2.03 2.08
N SER A 55 5.46 -1.75 2.45
CA SER A 55 5.84 -0.70 3.41
C SER A 55 7.28 -0.26 3.20
N GLY A 56 7.56 0.99 3.49
CA GLY A 56 8.92 1.52 3.55
C GLY A 56 9.72 1.01 4.75
N ARG A 57 10.95 1.50 4.87
CA ARG A 57 11.81 1.35 6.06
C ARG A 57 12.09 2.74 6.65
N PRO A 58 12.28 2.87 7.98
CA PRO A 58 12.65 4.15 8.61
C PRO A 58 14.07 4.59 8.21
N LEU A 59 14.34 5.89 8.39
CA LEU A 59 15.61 6.54 8.02
C LEU A 59 16.20 7.24 9.24
N GLN A 60 17.48 6.99 9.53
CA GLN A 60 18.13 7.45 10.77
C GLN A 60 17.96 8.95 10.99
N PHE A 61 18.33 9.79 10.02
CA PHE A 61 18.17 11.25 10.10
C PHE A 61 16.71 11.77 10.27
N ILE A 62 15.69 10.94 9.99
CA ILE A 62 14.28 11.28 10.26
C ILE A 62 13.92 10.92 11.70
N GLU A 63 14.36 9.75 12.19
CA GLU A 63 14.20 9.37 13.59
C GLU A 63 14.96 10.33 14.53
N ASP A 64 16.20 10.70 14.17
CA ASP A 64 17.04 11.66 14.90
C ASP A 64 16.35 13.03 14.96
N TYR A 65 15.85 13.54 13.84
CA TYR A 65 15.17 14.84 13.82
C TYR A 65 13.89 14.84 14.68
N ILE A 66 13.11 13.74 14.65
CA ILE A 66 11.93 13.59 15.51
C ILE A 66 12.34 13.51 16.98
N THR A 67 13.45 12.82 17.29
CA THR A 67 13.98 12.65 18.65
C THR A 67 14.54 13.95 19.25
N ASP A 68 15.29 14.72 18.46
CA ASP A 68 16.06 15.87 18.95
C ASP A 68 15.31 17.21 18.81
N TYR A 69 14.33 17.32 17.90
CA TYR A 69 13.63 18.58 17.60
C TYR A 69 12.12 18.51 17.83
N VAL A 70 11.47 17.37 17.60
CA VAL A 70 10.01 17.24 17.75
C VAL A 70 9.63 16.86 19.18
N TYR A 71 10.11 15.72 19.70
CA TYR A 71 9.74 15.27 21.05
C TYR A 71 10.08 16.26 22.19
N PRO A 72 11.23 16.98 22.19
CA PRO A 72 11.56 17.92 23.27
C PRO A 72 10.66 19.16 23.31
N THR A 73 9.88 19.41 22.25
CA THR A 73 8.92 20.52 22.18
C THR A 73 7.48 20.05 21.95
N TYR A 74 7.20 18.77 22.18
CA TYR A 74 5.90 18.15 21.93
C TYR A 74 4.81 18.62 22.92
N GLY A 75 3.65 19.00 22.39
CA GLY A 75 2.44 19.29 23.15
C GLY A 75 1.19 19.08 22.30
N ASN A 76 0.08 18.67 22.92
CA ASN A 76 -1.16 18.41 22.17
C ASN A 76 -1.66 19.71 21.50
N THR A 77 -2.14 19.60 20.26
CA THR A 77 -2.38 20.74 19.34
C THR A 77 -3.59 21.60 19.69
N HIS A 78 -4.48 21.10 20.56
CA HIS A 78 -5.75 21.73 20.93
C HIS A 78 -5.65 22.81 22.03
N THR A 79 -4.46 23.37 22.28
CA THR A 79 -4.26 24.38 23.33
C THR A 79 -3.32 25.49 22.86
N THR A 80 -3.86 26.65 22.48
CA THR A 80 -3.11 27.75 21.85
C THR A 80 -2.26 28.60 22.80
N THR A 81 -2.23 28.28 24.09
CA THR A 81 -1.53 29.07 25.12
C THR A 81 -0.16 28.52 25.52
N SER A 82 0.11 27.23 25.28
CA SER A 82 1.39 26.60 25.65
C SER A 82 2.40 26.68 24.50
N ILE A 83 3.66 26.99 24.81
CA ILE A 83 4.70 27.13 23.77
C ILE A 83 4.96 25.81 23.02
N VAL A 84 4.85 24.67 23.72
CA VAL A 84 5.02 23.32 23.13
C VAL A 84 3.84 22.93 22.24
N SER A 85 2.60 23.25 22.64
CA SER A 85 1.41 23.09 21.79
C SER A 85 1.50 23.98 20.54
N LEU A 86 1.87 25.26 20.70
CA LEU A 86 2.05 26.18 19.56
C LEU A 86 3.13 25.69 18.59
N GLN A 87 4.28 25.23 19.09
CA GLN A 87 5.35 24.66 18.27
C GLN A 87 4.91 23.39 17.54
N THR A 88 4.16 22.53 18.22
CA THR A 88 3.65 21.28 17.65
C THR A 88 2.57 21.51 16.59
N THR A 89 1.62 22.43 16.83
CA THR A 89 0.65 22.87 15.82
C THR A 89 1.34 23.52 14.62
N LYS A 90 2.39 24.33 14.86
CA LYS A 90 3.19 24.91 13.77
C LYS A 90 3.89 23.83 12.93
N PHE A 91 4.47 22.79 13.54
CA PHE A 91 5.03 21.67 12.79
C PHE A 91 3.96 20.92 11.98
N ARG A 92 2.77 20.65 12.56
CA ARG A 92 1.65 20.01 11.85
C ARG A 92 1.20 20.81 10.63
N ASN A 93 1.02 22.11 10.77
CA ASN A 93 0.57 22.98 9.68
C ASN A 93 1.67 23.10 8.61
N SER A 94 2.94 23.26 9.02
CA SER A 94 4.08 23.27 8.08
C SER A 94 4.17 21.97 7.27
N ALA A 95 3.90 20.81 7.89
CA ALA A 95 3.85 19.53 7.17
C ALA A 95 2.71 19.49 6.15
N ARG A 96 1.55 20.07 6.48
CA ARG A 96 0.40 20.20 5.55
C ARG A 96 0.75 21.12 4.37
N ASP A 97 1.39 22.25 4.62
CA ASP A 97 1.84 23.21 3.58
C ASP A 97 2.92 22.61 2.66
N ILE A 98 3.86 21.85 3.23
CA ILE A 98 4.86 21.09 2.49
C ILE A 98 4.17 20.08 1.56
N ILE A 99 3.19 19.33 2.06
CA ILE A 99 2.42 18.38 1.25
C ILE A 99 1.67 19.11 0.13
N LYS A 100 0.91 20.17 0.44
CA LYS A 100 0.20 21.00 -0.56
C LYS A 100 1.13 21.44 -1.69
N LYS A 101 2.31 21.96 -1.35
CA LYS A 101 3.33 22.36 -2.33
C LYS A 101 3.91 21.20 -3.13
N CYS A 102 4.16 20.04 -2.51
CA CYS A 102 4.73 18.86 -3.18
C CYS A 102 3.73 18.15 -4.11
N VAL A 103 2.43 18.43 -4.00
CA VAL A 103 1.37 17.81 -4.82
C VAL A 103 0.63 18.80 -5.74
N ASN A 104 1.14 20.03 -5.87
CA ASN A 104 0.51 21.12 -6.64
C ASN A 104 -0.96 21.38 -6.26
N ALA A 105 -1.26 21.34 -4.96
CA ALA A 105 -2.58 21.70 -4.41
C ALA A 105 -2.80 23.24 -4.47
N SER A 106 -4.02 23.67 -4.78
CA SER A 106 -4.42 25.08 -4.76
C SER A 106 -5.12 25.47 -3.46
N GLU A 107 -5.54 26.73 -3.34
CA GLU A 107 -6.42 27.19 -2.25
C GLU A 107 -7.82 26.55 -2.26
N ASP A 108 -8.20 25.86 -3.35
CA ASP A 108 -9.45 25.09 -3.44
C ASP A 108 -9.27 23.62 -3.02
N ASP A 109 -8.06 23.21 -2.66
CA ASP A 109 -7.72 21.87 -2.19
C ASP A 109 -7.54 21.85 -0.66
N VAL A 110 -7.86 20.71 -0.05
CA VAL A 110 -7.56 20.36 1.34
C VAL A 110 -6.73 19.10 1.42
N VAL A 111 -5.88 19.02 2.44
CA VAL A 111 -5.09 17.86 2.80
C VAL A 111 -5.57 17.38 4.16
N ILE A 112 -5.97 16.11 4.27
CA ILE A 112 -6.53 15.49 5.47
C ILE A 112 -5.73 14.22 5.81
N PHE A 113 -5.34 14.09 7.06
CA PHE A 113 -4.66 12.91 7.60
C PHE A 113 -5.70 11.91 8.12
N VAL A 114 -5.82 10.76 7.46
CA VAL A 114 -6.98 9.84 7.55
C VAL A 114 -6.67 8.48 8.21
N GLY A 115 -5.58 8.40 8.99
CA GLY A 115 -5.26 7.20 9.79
C GLY A 115 -4.81 6.00 8.94
N SER A 116 -5.70 5.06 8.66
CA SER A 116 -5.36 3.75 8.05
C SER A 116 -5.16 3.79 6.53
N GLY A 117 -4.14 4.53 6.08
CA GLY A 117 -3.72 4.56 4.67
C GLY A 117 -4.83 5.01 3.69
N THR A 118 -4.78 4.44 2.49
CA THR A 118 -5.82 4.60 1.46
C THR A 118 -7.20 4.16 1.94
N THR A 119 -7.31 3.09 2.75
CA THR A 119 -8.61 2.61 3.26
C THR A 119 -9.31 3.71 4.07
N GLY A 120 -8.58 4.42 4.94
CA GLY A 120 -9.12 5.56 5.68
C GLY A 120 -9.58 6.72 4.78
N ALA A 121 -8.89 6.94 3.66
CA ALA A 121 -9.26 7.97 2.67
C ALA A 121 -10.57 7.65 1.95
N VAL A 122 -10.74 6.40 1.50
CA VAL A 122 -11.97 5.95 0.80
C VAL A 122 -13.17 5.97 1.74
N HIS A 123 -13.03 5.54 3.00
CA HIS A 123 -14.09 5.65 4.00
C HIS A 123 -14.43 7.12 4.34
N LYS A 124 -13.44 8.01 4.38
CA LYS A 124 -13.67 9.46 4.51
C LYS A 124 -14.46 10.00 3.32
N LEU A 125 -14.10 9.64 2.08
CA LEU A 125 -14.82 10.07 0.86
C LEU A 125 -16.28 9.59 0.85
N LEU A 126 -16.55 8.34 1.23
CA LEU A 126 -17.90 7.80 1.37
C LEU A 126 -18.77 8.66 2.30
N ASN A 127 -18.25 9.05 3.47
CA ASN A 127 -18.96 9.92 4.40
C ASN A 127 -19.13 11.36 3.88
N VAL A 128 -18.06 11.93 3.33
CA VAL A 128 -17.98 13.30 2.82
C VAL A 128 -19.00 13.57 1.71
N LEU A 129 -19.29 12.55 0.90
CA LEU A 129 -20.26 12.57 -0.19
C LEU A 129 -21.68 12.14 0.22
N GLY A 130 -21.90 11.74 1.49
CA GLY A 130 -23.19 11.21 1.95
C GLY A 130 -23.56 9.84 1.36
N LEU A 131 -22.57 9.03 0.97
CA LEU A 131 -22.73 7.71 0.33
C LEU A 131 -22.61 6.53 1.32
N GLN A 132 -22.74 6.79 2.62
CA GLN A 132 -22.90 5.76 3.66
C GLN A 132 -24.39 5.52 3.89
N THR A 133 -24.85 4.27 3.74
CA THR A 133 -26.27 3.92 3.81
C THR A 133 -26.53 2.69 4.69
N ASP A 134 -27.33 2.85 5.75
CA ASP A 134 -27.84 1.73 6.57
C ASP A 134 -28.97 0.93 5.87
N LEU A 135 -29.38 1.37 4.67
CA LEU A 135 -30.47 0.82 3.89
C LEU A 135 -30.02 0.62 2.43
N PHE A 136 -30.41 -0.51 1.81
CA PHE A 136 -30.19 -0.78 0.39
C PHE A 136 -31.18 -0.02 -0.51
N ASP A 137 -31.43 1.27 -0.23
CA ASP A 137 -32.14 2.15 -1.15
C ASP A 137 -31.25 2.35 -2.39
N GLU A 138 -31.81 2.18 -3.59
CA GLU A 138 -31.05 2.24 -4.85
C GLU A 138 -30.47 3.65 -5.09
N THR A 139 -29.23 3.87 -4.63
CA THR A 139 -28.52 5.11 -4.94
C THR A 139 -28.30 5.20 -6.45
N ASN A 140 -28.63 6.35 -7.05
CA ASN A 140 -28.39 6.61 -8.47
C ASN A 140 -26.92 6.98 -8.73
N THR A 141 -26.00 6.21 -8.14
CA THR A 141 -24.55 6.46 -8.12
C THR A 141 -23.80 5.24 -8.65
N VAL A 142 -22.85 5.45 -9.55
CA VAL A 142 -21.97 4.41 -10.09
C VAL A 142 -20.51 4.78 -9.89
N VAL A 143 -19.72 3.81 -9.42
CA VAL A 143 -18.28 3.91 -9.22
C VAL A 143 -17.57 3.04 -10.25
N PHE A 144 -16.81 3.66 -11.15
CA PHE A 144 -15.93 2.98 -12.09
C PHE A 144 -14.60 2.69 -11.41
N VAL A 145 -14.17 1.43 -11.43
CA VAL A 145 -12.91 0.95 -10.83
C VAL A 145 -12.04 0.30 -11.91
N GLY A 146 -10.72 0.48 -11.83
CA GLY A 146 -9.78 0.00 -12.85
C GLY A 146 -9.57 -1.52 -12.86
N PRO A 147 -8.79 -2.04 -13.82
CA PRO A 147 -8.49 -3.48 -13.88
C PRO A 147 -7.60 -3.94 -12.72
N TYR A 148 -6.72 -3.07 -12.22
CA TYR A 148 -5.68 -3.37 -11.22
C TYR A 148 -5.87 -2.67 -9.86
N GLU A 149 -7.11 -2.40 -9.46
CA GLU A 149 -7.38 -1.81 -8.16
C GLU A 149 -7.03 -2.72 -6.98
N HIS A 150 -6.48 -2.11 -5.94
CA HIS A 150 -6.34 -2.72 -4.63
C HIS A 150 -7.71 -2.91 -3.97
N HIS A 151 -7.88 -3.94 -3.13
CA HIS A 151 -9.13 -4.20 -2.41
C HIS A 151 -9.67 -2.99 -1.62
N SER A 152 -8.80 -2.13 -1.09
CA SER A 152 -9.19 -0.86 -0.43
C SER A 152 -9.92 0.13 -1.33
N ASN A 153 -9.79 0.02 -2.66
CA ASN A 153 -10.45 0.86 -3.66
C ASN A 153 -11.54 0.08 -4.44
N ILE A 154 -11.98 -1.08 -3.92
CA ILE A 154 -13.11 -1.85 -4.47
C ILE A 154 -14.14 -2.12 -3.37
N LEU A 155 -13.71 -2.72 -2.25
CA LEU A 155 -14.61 -3.25 -1.24
C LEU A 155 -15.40 -2.15 -0.51
N PRO A 156 -14.83 -1.02 -0.05
CA PRO A 156 -15.62 0.00 0.64
C PRO A 156 -16.78 0.52 -0.20
N TRP A 157 -16.61 0.66 -1.52
CA TRP A 157 -17.68 1.04 -2.43
C TRP A 157 -18.78 -0.04 -2.49
N LYS A 158 -18.41 -1.31 -2.67
CA LYS A 158 -19.36 -2.44 -2.76
C LYS A 158 -20.13 -2.70 -1.46
N GLU A 159 -19.44 -2.70 -0.32
CA GLU A 159 -20.06 -2.97 0.99
C GLU A 159 -20.96 -1.81 1.48
N ASN A 160 -20.88 -0.63 0.86
CA ASN A 160 -21.85 0.48 1.04
C ASN A 160 -22.96 0.46 -0.05
N GLY A 161 -23.20 -0.68 -0.70
CA GLY A 161 -24.31 -0.88 -1.63
C GLY A 161 -24.21 -0.14 -2.98
N LEU A 162 -23.12 0.58 -3.24
CA LEU A 162 -22.95 1.36 -4.46
C LEU A 162 -22.76 0.44 -5.68
N LYS A 163 -23.25 0.87 -6.85
CA LYS A 163 -22.99 0.14 -8.08
C LYS A 163 -21.53 0.32 -8.49
N VAL A 164 -20.77 -0.78 -8.55
CA VAL A 164 -19.35 -0.78 -8.94
C VAL A 164 -19.18 -1.45 -10.30
N GLU A 165 -18.70 -0.68 -11.30
CA GLU A 165 -18.43 -1.13 -12.66
C GLU A 165 -16.92 -1.26 -12.88
N ARG A 166 -16.43 -2.46 -13.24
CA ARG A 166 -15.00 -2.70 -13.46
C ARG A 166 -14.62 -2.39 -14.91
N ILE A 167 -13.70 -1.44 -15.09
CA ILE A 167 -12.98 -1.24 -16.35
C ILE A 167 -12.00 -2.41 -16.51
N ARG A 168 -12.13 -3.13 -17.62
CA ARG A 168 -11.31 -4.30 -17.97
C ARG A 168 -9.92 -3.89 -18.48
N GLU A 169 -9.03 -4.87 -18.63
CA GLU A 169 -7.88 -4.73 -19.51
C GLU A 169 -8.30 -4.67 -20.99
N ASP A 170 -7.51 -3.95 -21.80
CA ASP A 170 -7.53 -4.03 -23.25
C ASP A 170 -6.74 -5.26 -23.79
N LYS A 171 -6.61 -5.34 -25.11
CA LYS A 171 -5.88 -6.43 -25.79
C LYS A 171 -4.40 -6.49 -25.41
N ASP A 172 -3.76 -5.34 -25.17
CA ASP A 172 -2.33 -5.21 -24.85
C ASP A 172 -2.04 -5.30 -23.33
N GLY A 173 -3.08 -5.41 -22.49
CA GLY A 173 -2.98 -5.57 -21.03
C GLY A 173 -2.92 -4.24 -20.28
N LEU A 174 -3.65 -3.24 -20.78
CA LEU A 174 -3.66 -1.85 -20.32
C LEU A 174 -5.09 -1.40 -19.97
N PHE A 175 -5.25 -0.21 -19.42
CA PHE A 175 -6.55 0.34 -19.04
C PHE A 175 -7.43 0.63 -20.28
N ASP A 176 -8.62 -0.01 -20.38
CA ASP A 176 -9.52 0.17 -21.54
C ASP A 176 -10.30 1.50 -21.48
N VAL A 177 -9.67 2.56 -22.01
CA VAL A 177 -10.22 3.93 -22.09
C VAL A 177 -11.48 4.00 -22.98
N ASP A 178 -11.55 3.20 -24.05
CA ASP A 178 -12.73 3.17 -24.94
C ASP A 178 -13.94 2.56 -24.23
N TYR A 179 -13.73 1.51 -23.43
CA TYR A 179 -14.76 0.89 -22.61
C TYR A 179 -15.23 1.81 -21.47
N LEU A 180 -14.31 2.52 -20.79
CA LEU A 180 -14.68 3.59 -19.85
C LEU A 180 -15.54 4.65 -20.54
N THR A 181 -15.10 5.15 -21.69
CA THR A 181 -15.82 6.19 -22.46
C THR A 181 -17.21 5.72 -22.90
N LYS A 182 -17.37 4.44 -23.24
CA LYS A 182 -18.69 3.83 -23.52
C LYS A 182 -19.59 3.84 -22.28
N LEU A 183 -19.08 3.38 -21.13
CA LEU A 183 -19.86 3.32 -19.89
C LEU A 183 -20.25 4.71 -19.39
N LEU A 184 -19.34 5.69 -19.46
CA LEU A 184 -19.63 7.08 -19.10
C LEU A 184 -20.77 7.67 -19.95
N LYS A 185 -20.80 7.40 -21.26
CA LYS A 185 -21.92 7.80 -22.15
C LYS A 185 -23.23 7.14 -21.73
N GLU A 186 -23.20 5.84 -21.41
CA GLU A 186 -24.38 5.07 -21.01
C GLU A 186 -24.95 5.54 -19.66
N TYR A 187 -24.10 5.79 -18.66
CA TYR A 187 -24.51 6.23 -17.33
C TYR A 187 -24.91 7.71 -17.27
N LYS A 188 -24.25 8.59 -18.04
CA LYS A 188 -24.70 9.98 -18.24
C LYS A 188 -26.10 10.05 -18.86
N ALA A 189 -26.39 9.20 -19.84
CA ALA A 189 -27.72 9.11 -20.46
C ALA A 189 -28.81 8.60 -19.50
N LYS A 190 -28.43 7.76 -18.52
CA LYS A 190 -29.30 7.31 -17.41
C LYS A 190 -29.34 8.27 -16.21
N GLN A 191 -28.69 9.44 -16.32
CA GLN A 191 -28.62 10.47 -15.29
C GLN A 191 -28.00 10.02 -13.94
N TYR A 192 -27.12 9.02 -13.94
CA TYR A 192 -26.39 8.61 -12.74
C TYR A 192 -25.36 9.65 -12.30
N THR A 193 -25.17 9.80 -10.99
CA THR A 193 -23.94 10.35 -10.40
C THR A 193 -22.80 9.38 -10.71
N MET A 194 -21.70 9.87 -11.25
CA MET A 194 -20.58 9.04 -11.71
C MET A 194 -19.30 9.38 -10.96
N ILE A 195 -18.54 8.36 -10.55
CA ILE A 195 -17.25 8.48 -9.88
C ILE A 195 -16.27 7.55 -10.57
N GLY A 196 -15.14 8.05 -11.07
CA GLY A 196 -13.98 7.24 -11.42
C GLY A 196 -13.04 7.14 -10.23
N ALA A 197 -12.76 5.94 -9.75
CA ALA A 197 -11.88 5.68 -8.62
C ALA A 197 -10.75 4.72 -9.06
N PHE A 198 -9.61 5.29 -9.48
CA PHE A 198 -8.59 4.56 -10.24
C PHE A 198 -7.20 4.58 -9.60
N SER A 199 -6.47 3.47 -9.70
CA SER A 199 -5.07 3.40 -9.29
C SER A 199 -4.18 4.15 -10.28
N ALA A 200 -3.30 5.03 -9.78
CA ALA A 200 -2.29 5.69 -10.60
C ALA A 200 -1.20 4.71 -11.09
N SER A 201 -0.98 3.61 -10.36
CA SER A 201 -0.08 2.53 -10.73
C SER A 201 -0.51 1.20 -10.10
N SER A 202 -0.46 0.09 -10.84
CA SER A 202 -0.74 -1.25 -10.29
C SER A 202 0.19 -1.63 -9.14
N ASN A 203 -0.34 -2.09 -8.01
CA ASN A 203 0.46 -2.64 -6.91
C ASN A 203 1.03 -4.06 -7.19
N VAL A 204 0.69 -4.64 -8.35
CA VAL A 204 1.13 -5.97 -8.80
C VAL A 204 2.18 -5.85 -9.90
N THR A 205 1.91 -5.07 -10.95
CA THR A 205 2.76 -4.96 -12.14
C THR A 205 3.46 -3.61 -12.25
N GLY A 206 3.12 -2.63 -11.40
CA GLY A 206 3.67 -1.27 -11.46
C GLY A 206 3.22 -0.44 -12.67
N ILE A 207 2.46 -1.03 -13.61
CA ILE A 207 1.97 -0.35 -14.82
C ILE A 207 1.20 0.91 -14.44
N LEU A 208 1.48 2.01 -15.13
CA LEU A 208 0.89 3.32 -14.87
C LEU A 208 -0.45 3.53 -15.59
N THR A 209 -1.32 4.32 -14.99
CA THR A 209 -2.47 4.95 -15.65
C THR A 209 -2.08 6.36 -16.09
N ASP A 210 -2.53 6.81 -17.26
CA ASP A 210 -2.48 8.25 -17.58
C ASP A 210 -3.54 8.98 -16.75
N THR A 211 -3.12 9.46 -15.57
CA THR A 211 -4.01 10.12 -14.62
C THR A 211 -4.48 11.50 -15.08
N VAL A 212 -3.92 12.06 -16.17
CA VAL A 212 -4.38 13.33 -16.74
C VAL A 212 -5.45 13.04 -17.79
N ALA A 213 -5.15 12.23 -18.80
CA ALA A 213 -6.09 11.90 -19.87
C ALA A 213 -7.38 11.23 -19.34
N VAL A 214 -7.28 10.32 -18.37
CA VAL A 214 -8.47 9.69 -17.77
C VAL A 214 -9.28 10.68 -16.93
N ALA A 215 -8.64 11.66 -16.28
CA ALA A 215 -9.35 12.72 -15.56
C ALA A 215 -10.09 13.67 -16.51
N GLU A 216 -9.47 14.06 -17.63
CA GLU A 216 -10.10 14.89 -18.66
C GLU A 216 -11.34 14.21 -19.26
N ILE A 217 -11.26 12.90 -19.52
CA ILE A 217 -12.41 12.10 -19.99
C ILE A 217 -13.50 12.01 -18.92
N LEU A 218 -13.16 11.77 -17.65
CA LEU A 218 -14.17 11.73 -16.57
C LEU A 218 -14.94 13.06 -16.49
N HIS A 219 -14.24 14.20 -16.51
CA HIS A 219 -14.86 15.52 -16.42
C HIS A 219 -15.65 15.90 -17.69
N GLU A 220 -15.28 15.44 -18.90
CA GLU A 220 -16.11 15.57 -20.11
C GLU A 220 -17.52 14.95 -19.91
N TYR A 221 -17.57 13.81 -19.23
CA TYR A 221 -18.83 13.14 -18.90
C TYR A 221 -19.49 13.65 -17.61
N GLY A 222 -18.82 14.50 -16.82
CA GLY A 222 -19.32 15.02 -15.55
C GLY A 222 -19.21 14.01 -14.41
N ALA A 223 -18.27 13.07 -14.51
CA ALA A 223 -17.91 12.13 -13.46
C ALA A 223 -16.77 12.68 -12.59
N LEU A 224 -16.77 12.33 -11.30
CA LEU A 224 -15.68 12.71 -10.38
C LEU A 224 -14.39 11.93 -10.65
N SER A 225 -13.23 12.52 -10.37
CA SER A 225 -11.91 11.94 -10.62
C SER A 225 -11.11 11.69 -9.34
N PHE A 226 -11.20 10.46 -8.82
CA PHE A 226 -10.52 10.00 -7.60
C PHE A 226 -9.37 9.03 -7.92
N TRP A 227 -8.23 9.18 -7.23
CA TRP A 227 -6.99 8.47 -7.58
C TRP A 227 -6.27 7.81 -6.39
N ASP A 228 -6.09 6.49 -6.45
CA ASP A 228 -5.22 5.75 -5.52
C ASP A 228 -3.75 5.82 -5.96
N TYR A 229 -2.97 6.57 -5.21
CA TYR A 229 -1.52 6.63 -5.31
C TYR A 229 -0.84 5.73 -4.25
N ALA A 230 -1.53 4.77 -3.61
CA ALA A 230 -0.92 3.86 -2.62
C ALA A 230 0.35 3.15 -3.11
N ALA A 231 0.41 2.71 -4.37
CA ALA A 231 1.60 2.08 -4.93
C ALA A 231 2.56 3.10 -5.58
N GLY A 232 2.04 4.22 -6.11
CA GLY A 232 2.81 5.17 -6.92
C GLY A 232 3.42 6.35 -6.15
N ALA A 233 2.83 6.78 -5.04
CA ALA A 233 3.24 7.97 -4.28
C ALA A 233 4.72 8.03 -3.85
N PRO A 234 5.39 6.92 -3.47
CA PRO A 234 6.83 6.92 -3.16
C PRO A 234 7.73 7.24 -4.36
N TYR A 235 7.18 7.20 -5.58
CA TYR A 235 7.91 7.19 -6.84
C TYR A 235 7.46 8.35 -7.75
N LEU A 236 6.23 8.27 -8.26
CA LEU A 236 5.64 9.15 -9.28
C LEU A 236 5.42 10.58 -8.81
N LYS A 237 5.40 11.55 -9.72
CA LYS A 237 4.87 12.88 -9.41
C LYS A 237 3.39 12.76 -9.02
N ILE A 238 2.99 13.42 -7.94
CA ILE A 238 1.58 13.67 -7.63
C ILE A 238 1.31 15.12 -8.05
N ASP A 239 0.22 15.35 -8.76
CA ASP A 239 -0.15 16.68 -9.23
C ASP A 239 -1.69 16.79 -9.21
N MET A 240 -2.23 17.57 -8.28
CA MET A 240 -3.66 17.80 -8.13
C MET A 240 -4.25 18.64 -9.28
N ASN A 241 -3.45 19.49 -9.92
CA ASN A 241 -3.90 20.52 -10.86
C ASN A 241 -2.98 20.67 -12.10
N PRO A 242 -2.70 19.59 -12.87
CA PRO A 242 -1.77 19.64 -13.99
C PRO A 242 -2.33 20.38 -15.23
N THR A 243 -3.65 20.33 -15.43
CA THR A 243 -4.38 21.09 -16.46
C THR A 243 -5.74 21.55 -15.89
N SER A 244 -6.41 22.48 -16.56
CA SER A 244 -7.74 23.00 -16.18
C SER A 244 -8.87 21.96 -16.25
N THR A 245 -8.62 20.81 -16.89
CA THR A 245 -9.58 19.73 -17.15
C THR A 245 -9.12 18.39 -16.58
N GLY A 246 -7.82 18.21 -16.37
CA GLY A 246 -7.17 17.00 -15.86
C GLY A 246 -6.71 17.13 -14.42
N TYR A 247 -7.31 18.05 -13.65
CA TYR A 247 -7.19 18.08 -12.19
C TYR A 247 -7.72 16.78 -11.56
N LYS A 248 -7.55 16.61 -10.26
CA LYS A 248 -8.14 15.51 -9.49
C LYS A 248 -9.12 16.08 -8.48
N ASP A 249 -10.27 15.43 -8.33
CA ASP A 249 -11.20 15.74 -7.26
C ASP A 249 -10.68 15.21 -5.93
N ALA A 250 -10.08 14.02 -5.97
CA ALA A 250 -9.34 13.47 -4.85
C ALA A 250 -8.09 12.68 -5.32
N VAL A 251 -6.99 12.83 -4.60
CA VAL A 251 -5.87 11.90 -4.57
C VAL A 251 -5.76 11.35 -3.16
N PHE A 252 -5.57 10.05 -3.03
CA PHE A 252 -5.27 9.44 -1.74
C PHE A 252 -4.09 8.48 -1.83
N CYS A 253 -3.35 8.34 -0.73
CA CYS A 253 -2.19 7.46 -0.70
C CYS A 253 -1.89 6.95 0.71
N SER A 254 -0.86 6.08 0.76
CA SER A 254 -0.37 5.43 1.97
C SER A 254 1.11 5.77 2.19
N PRO A 255 1.42 6.92 2.85
CA PRO A 255 2.79 7.43 2.96
C PRO A 255 3.75 6.50 3.71
N HIS A 256 3.26 5.48 4.43
CA HIS A 256 4.09 4.46 5.06
C HIS A 256 4.94 3.65 4.07
N LYS A 257 4.65 3.73 2.76
CA LYS A 257 5.42 3.12 1.68
C LYS A 257 6.59 3.95 1.17
N PHE A 258 6.70 5.20 1.62
CA PHE A 258 7.88 6.04 1.34
C PHE A 258 9.07 5.52 2.15
N ILE A 259 10.29 5.67 1.62
CA ILE A 259 11.49 5.53 2.45
C ILE A 259 11.47 6.63 3.54
N GLY A 260 11.67 6.24 4.80
CA GLY A 260 11.45 7.07 5.99
C GLY A 260 10.00 7.11 6.51
N GLY A 261 9.03 6.57 5.76
CA GLY A 261 7.59 6.78 5.98
C GLY A 261 6.94 5.91 7.06
N VAL A 262 7.64 4.91 7.61
CA VAL A 262 7.05 4.03 8.65
C VAL A 262 6.56 4.87 9.82
N GLY A 263 5.28 4.72 10.18
CA GLY A 263 4.64 5.55 11.20
C GLY A 263 4.09 6.90 10.72
N THR A 264 3.75 7.06 9.43
CA THR A 264 2.88 8.16 8.94
C THR A 264 1.40 7.73 8.86
N PRO A 265 0.42 8.66 8.99
CA PRO A 265 -0.97 8.36 8.69
C PRO A 265 -1.20 8.24 7.19
N GLY A 266 -2.33 7.65 6.79
CA GLY A 266 -2.90 7.78 5.46
C GLY A 266 -3.21 9.23 5.10
N LEU A 267 -3.25 9.53 3.81
CA LEU A 267 -3.40 10.88 3.29
C LEU A 267 -4.54 10.93 2.27
N LEU A 268 -5.43 11.89 2.42
CA LEU A 268 -6.42 12.31 1.44
C LEU A 268 -6.12 13.77 1.05
N ILE A 269 -6.05 14.06 -0.24
CA ILE A 269 -5.93 15.41 -0.80
C ILE A 269 -7.15 15.57 -1.70
N ALA A 270 -8.01 16.58 -1.46
CA ALA A 270 -9.32 16.63 -2.09
C ALA A 270 -9.84 18.06 -2.28
N LYS A 271 -10.72 18.26 -3.27
CA LYS A 271 -11.37 19.55 -3.53
C LYS A 271 -12.31 19.94 -2.38
N LYS A 272 -12.22 21.19 -1.91
CA LYS A 272 -13.05 21.75 -0.82
C LYS A 272 -14.55 21.60 -1.05
N TRP A 273 -15.01 21.66 -2.30
CA TRP A 273 -16.43 21.56 -2.63
C TRP A 273 -17.03 20.14 -2.51
N LEU A 274 -16.20 19.09 -2.33
CA LEU A 274 -16.69 17.74 -2.02
C LEU A 274 -17.27 17.65 -0.60
N PHE A 275 -16.87 18.54 0.31
CA PHE A 275 -17.15 18.49 1.77
C PHE A 275 -18.55 18.98 2.14
N THR A 276 -19.55 18.35 1.50
CA THR A 276 -20.98 18.63 1.65
C THR A 276 -21.61 18.05 2.91
N ASN A 277 -20.91 17.15 3.60
CA ASN A 277 -21.34 16.51 4.84
C ASN A 277 -21.57 17.51 5.98
N SER A 278 -22.73 17.41 6.63
CA SER A 278 -23.13 18.23 7.79
C SER A 278 -22.53 17.77 9.12
N VAL A 279 -22.03 16.53 9.17
CA VAL A 279 -21.35 15.90 10.30
C VAL A 279 -20.02 15.35 9.80
N PRO A 280 -18.87 15.66 10.45
CA PRO A 280 -17.58 15.09 10.07
C PRO A 280 -17.50 13.61 10.43
N HIS A 281 -16.86 12.80 9.55
CA HIS A 281 -16.78 11.33 9.69
C HIS A 281 -16.24 10.88 11.06
N ASN A 282 -15.29 11.63 11.61
CA ASN A 282 -14.68 11.38 12.91
C ASN A 282 -15.04 12.54 13.85
N CYS A 283 -16.31 12.65 14.26
CA CYS A 283 -16.74 13.73 15.14
C CYS A 283 -16.19 13.55 16.58
N GLY A 284 -15.80 14.64 17.24
CA GLY A 284 -15.25 14.57 18.60
C GLY A 284 -14.62 15.87 19.09
N GLY A 285 -13.81 15.77 20.15
CA GLY A 285 -13.00 16.89 20.61
C GLY A 285 -12.10 17.41 19.48
N GLY A 286 -12.04 18.73 19.32
CA GLY A 286 -11.28 19.37 18.24
C GLY A 286 -12.06 19.60 16.93
N THR A 287 -13.23 19.00 16.70
CA THR A 287 -14.03 19.27 15.48
C THR A 287 -15.06 20.40 15.64
N VAL A 288 -15.23 20.91 16.87
CA VAL A 288 -16.35 21.76 17.30
C VAL A 288 -15.89 23.18 17.65
N SER A 289 -16.64 24.17 17.18
CA SER A 289 -16.47 25.58 17.56
C SER A 289 -17.16 25.90 18.89
N TYR A 290 -18.30 25.26 19.17
CA TYR A 290 -18.99 25.38 20.46
C TYR A 290 -19.89 24.16 20.75
N VAL A 291 -20.10 23.85 22.02
CA VAL A 291 -20.95 22.73 22.49
C VAL A 291 -21.79 23.20 23.68
N THR A 292 -23.08 22.87 23.67
CA THR A 292 -24.05 23.13 24.75
C THR A 292 -24.41 21.82 25.47
N ARG A 293 -25.46 21.82 26.29
CA ARG A 293 -25.99 20.57 26.89
C ARG A 293 -26.83 19.73 25.93
N GLU A 294 -27.26 20.32 24.81
CA GLU A 294 -28.29 19.78 23.91
C GLU A 294 -27.89 19.82 22.43
N THR A 295 -26.91 20.65 22.07
CA THR A 295 -26.54 21.00 20.69
C THR A 295 -25.06 21.35 20.56
N HIS A 296 -24.54 21.40 19.34
CA HIS A 296 -23.16 21.80 19.04
C HIS A 296 -23.07 22.47 17.66
N THR A 297 -21.96 23.17 17.43
CA THR A 297 -21.58 23.74 16.14
C THR A 297 -20.19 23.25 15.78
N TYR A 298 -19.99 22.81 14.54
CA TYR A 298 -18.68 22.37 14.03
C TYR A 298 -17.75 23.55 13.68
N LEU A 299 -16.49 23.25 13.39
CA LEU A 299 -15.54 24.22 12.80
C LEU A 299 -15.86 24.46 11.32
N ASN A 300 -15.53 25.66 10.84
CA ASN A 300 -15.66 26.04 9.43
C ASN A 300 -14.47 25.60 8.59
N ASP A 301 -13.27 25.46 9.19
CA ASP A 301 -12.12 24.92 8.49
C ASP A 301 -12.26 23.41 8.32
N ILE A 302 -12.16 22.93 7.08
CA ILE A 302 -12.38 21.52 6.72
C ILE A 302 -11.23 20.63 7.24
N GLU A 303 -10.00 21.13 7.28
CA GLU A 303 -8.82 20.35 7.67
C GLU A 303 -8.78 20.11 9.19
N GLU A 304 -9.29 21.06 9.98
CA GLU A 304 -9.53 20.88 11.42
C GLU A 304 -10.83 20.09 11.71
N ARG A 305 -11.95 20.43 11.03
CA ARG A 305 -13.27 19.80 11.23
C ARG A 305 -13.25 18.29 11.00
N GLU A 306 -12.46 17.81 10.04
CA GLU A 306 -12.43 16.41 9.63
C GLU A 306 -11.37 15.55 10.38
N GLU A 307 -10.50 16.16 11.20
CA GLU A 307 -9.40 15.49 11.93
C GLU A 307 -9.67 15.36 13.45
N GLY A 308 -10.89 14.95 13.81
CA GLY A 308 -11.34 14.89 15.20
C GLY A 308 -10.59 13.92 16.12
N GLY A 309 -10.54 14.28 17.40
CA GLY A 309 -9.76 13.62 18.44
C GLY A 309 -8.42 14.32 18.70
N THR A 310 -7.51 13.66 19.41
CA THR A 310 -6.08 14.05 19.34
C THR A 310 -5.55 13.48 18.02
N PRO A 311 -5.05 14.32 17.09
CA PRO A 311 -4.64 13.84 15.78
C PRO A 311 -3.32 13.05 15.86
N ALA A 312 -3.00 12.33 14.79
CA ALA A 312 -1.70 11.67 14.60
C ALA A 312 -0.60 12.74 14.35
N ILE A 313 -0.14 13.37 15.43
CA ILE A 313 0.71 14.57 15.40
C ILE A 313 2.07 14.29 14.75
N VAL A 314 2.87 13.40 15.35
CA VAL A 314 4.27 13.16 14.97
C VAL A 314 4.33 12.42 13.64
N GLU A 315 3.35 11.56 13.42
CA GLU A 315 3.10 10.81 12.21
C GLU A 315 2.81 11.75 11.01
N SER A 316 2.05 12.84 11.23
CA SER A 316 1.83 13.88 10.20
C SER A 316 3.07 14.74 9.96
N ILE A 317 3.86 15.04 11.00
CA ILE A 317 5.13 15.77 10.85
C ILE A 317 6.10 14.95 9.98
N ARG A 318 6.25 13.65 10.29
CA ARG A 318 6.98 12.67 9.47
C ARG A 318 6.46 12.63 8.03
N CYS A 319 5.14 12.72 7.83
CA CYS A 319 4.53 12.73 6.50
C CYS A 319 5.03 13.94 5.67
N GLY A 320 5.05 15.13 6.26
CA GLY A 320 5.67 16.31 5.63
C GLY A 320 7.14 16.09 5.27
N MET A 321 7.93 15.50 6.19
CA MET A 321 9.35 15.24 5.97
C MET A 321 9.62 14.26 4.81
N VAL A 322 8.84 13.18 4.65
CA VAL A 322 9.07 12.23 3.54
C VAL A 322 8.60 12.77 2.18
N PHE A 323 7.56 13.61 2.15
CA PHE A 323 7.20 14.38 0.95
C PHE A 323 8.31 15.39 0.59
N GLN A 324 8.88 16.08 1.59
CA GLN A 324 10.01 17.00 1.39
C GLN A 324 11.26 16.27 0.86
N LEU A 325 11.60 15.10 1.41
CA LEU A 325 12.72 14.26 0.95
C LEU A 325 12.54 13.83 -0.52
N LYS A 326 11.37 13.28 -0.85
CA LYS A 326 11.05 12.87 -2.23
C LYS A 326 11.12 14.05 -3.22
N ASN A 327 10.57 15.20 -2.83
CA ASN A 327 10.64 16.42 -3.63
C ASN A 327 12.07 16.99 -3.74
N ALA A 328 12.94 16.77 -2.74
CA ALA A 328 14.34 17.16 -2.79
C ALA A 328 15.18 16.29 -3.72
N ILE A 329 14.84 14.99 -3.85
CA ILE A 329 15.43 14.05 -4.83
C ILE A 329 14.92 14.37 -6.25
N GLY A 330 13.61 14.59 -6.39
CA GLY A 330 12.93 14.91 -7.65
C GLY A 330 12.29 13.69 -8.31
N ALA A 331 10.99 13.78 -8.62
CA ALA A 331 10.22 12.66 -9.19
C ALA A 331 10.75 12.22 -10.55
N ASP A 332 11.06 13.16 -11.45
CA ASP A 332 11.55 12.89 -12.80
C ASP A 332 12.89 12.13 -12.79
N PHE A 333 13.72 12.35 -11.76
CA PHE A 333 14.99 11.63 -11.57
C PHE A 333 14.76 10.21 -11.05
N ILE A 334 13.79 10.02 -10.14
CA ILE A 334 13.33 8.70 -9.71
C ILE A 334 12.80 7.92 -10.92
N GLU A 335 11.91 8.50 -11.73
CA GLU A 335 11.32 7.87 -12.92
C GLU A 335 12.39 7.38 -13.92
N ARG A 336 13.43 8.18 -14.18
CA ARG A 336 14.57 7.76 -15.02
C ARG A 336 15.29 6.53 -14.46
N LYS A 337 15.61 6.54 -13.16
CA LYS A 337 16.23 5.38 -12.46
C LYS A 337 15.32 4.15 -12.51
N GLU A 338 14.02 4.32 -12.34
CA GLU A 338 13.06 3.22 -12.37
C GLU A 338 12.93 2.57 -13.75
N ALA A 339 12.97 3.37 -14.82
CA ALA A 339 13.05 2.86 -16.18
C ALA A 339 14.35 2.07 -16.44
N GLU A 340 15.50 2.54 -15.95
CA GLU A 340 16.78 1.82 -16.03
C GLU A 340 16.72 0.47 -15.30
N LEU A 341 16.12 0.43 -14.10
CA LEU A 341 15.93 -0.79 -13.30
C LEU A 341 14.99 -1.80 -13.99
N CYS A 342 13.87 -1.35 -14.56
CA CYS A 342 12.96 -2.20 -15.32
C CYS A 342 13.66 -2.79 -16.55
N GLN A 343 14.37 -1.96 -17.32
CA GLN A 343 15.18 -2.40 -18.46
C GLN A 343 16.26 -3.40 -18.04
N MET A 344 16.87 -3.25 -16.86
CA MET A 344 17.82 -4.24 -16.34
C MET A 344 17.14 -5.58 -16.04
N ALA A 345 15.99 -5.57 -15.35
CA ALA A 345 15.21 -6.78 -15.05
C ALA A 345 14.77 -7.52 -16.32
N TYR A 346 14.24 -6.80 -17.31
CA TYR A 346 13.81 -7.37 -18.58
C TYR A 346 14.98 -8.05 -19.33
N ARG A 347 16.15 -7.39 -19.41
CA ARG A 347 17.34 -7.94 -20.09
C ARG A 347 17.92 -9.17 -19.40
N VAL A 348 17.77 -9.31 -18.08
CA VAL A 348 18.28 -10.45 -17.31
C VAL A 348 17.31 -11.64 -17.32
N TRP A 349 15.99 -11.40 -17.14
CA TRP A 349 15.00 -12.48 -17.01
C TRP A 349 14.41 -12.97 -18.34
N SER A 350 14.41 -12.17 -19.41
CA SER A 350 14.03 -12.64 -20.77
C SER A 350 14.87 -13.83 -21.25
N ARG A 351 16.11 -13.95 -20.76
CA ARG A 351 17.06 -15.04 -21.03
C ARG A 351 16.78 -16.32 -20.22
N ASN A 352 15.66 -16.38 -19.49
CA ASN A 352 15.33 -17.49 -18.61
C ASN A 352 13.89 -17.98 -18.86
N PRO A 353 13.69 -19.05 -19.67
CA PRO A 353 12.35 -19.52 -20.05
C PRO A 353 11.53 -20.10 -18.90
N ASN A 354 12.12 -20.22 -17.70
CA ASN A 354 11.43 -20.61 -16.48
C ASN A 354 10.75 -19.42 -15.78
N ILE A 355 11.01 -18.16 -16.17
CA ILE A 355 10.41 -16.95 -15.56
C ILE A 355 9.31 -16.41 -16.48
N LEU A 356 8.06 -16.44 -16.01
CA LEU A 356 6.94 -15.74 -16.66
C LEU A 356 6.70 -14.44 -15.88
N LEU A 357 7.30 -13.35 -16.36
CA LEU A 357 7.10 -11.99 -15.84
C LEU A 357 5.76 -11.42 -16.31
N LEU A 358 4.93 -10.96 -15.37
CA LEU A 358 3.53 -10.59 -15.59
C LEU A 358 3.33 -9.10 -15.95
N GLY A 359 2.24 -8.82 -16.66
CA GLY A 359 1.85 -7.51 -17.18
C GLY A 359 2.64 -7.09 -18.43
N ASN A 360 2.14 -6.07 -19.13
CA ASN A 360 2.79 -5.48 -20.30
C ASN A 360 4.20 -4.94 -19.97
N LYS A 361 5.19 -5.25 -20.82
CA LYS A 361 6.63 -4.97 -20.61
C LYS A 361 7.12 -3.75 -21.41
N SER A 362 6.30 -3.21 -22.30
CA SER A 362 6.64 -2.15 -23.26
C SER A 362 6.09 -0.77 -22.86
N VAL A 363 5.39 -0.68 -21.72
CA VAL A 363 4.81 0.55 -21.16
C VAL A 363 5.55 1.02 -19.91
N PRO A 364 5.47 2.32 -19.56
CA PRO A 364 5.95 2.84 -18.28
C PRO A 364 5.39 2.06 -17.08
N ARG A 365 6.26 1.79 -16.12
CA ARG A 365 5.89 1.21 -14.82
C ARG A 365 6.87 1.65 -13.73
N VAL A 366 6.37 1.77 -12.50
CA VAL A 366 7.24 1.67 -11.31
C VAL A 366 7.81 0.23 -11.24
N PRO A 367 8.99 -0.01 -10.62
CA PRO A 367 9.75 -1.25 -10.76
C PRO A 367 9.24 -2.36 -9.83
N ILE A 368 7.92 -2.59 -9.88
CA ILE A 368 7.19 -3.65 -9.20
C ILE A 368 7.05 -4.83 -10.17
N LEU A 369 7.58 -5.98 -9.77
CA LEU A 369 7.79 -7.12 -10.65
C LEU A 369 7.17 -8.37 -10.03
N SER A 370 5.98 -8.74 -10.54
CA SER A 370 5.30 -9.99 -10.23
C SER A 370 5.61 -11.05 -11.30
N PHE A 371 5.98 -12.25 -10.87
CA PHE A 371 6.40 -13.33 -11.76
C PHE A 371 6.00 -14.72 -11.25
N LEU A 372 5.83 -15.65 -12.20
CA LEU A 372 5.71 -17.08 -11.95
C LEU A 372 7.04 -17.77 -12.28
N VAL A 373 7.33 -18.87 -11.57
CA VAL A 373 8.46 -19.76 -11.87
C VAL A 373 7.92 -21.08 -12.37
N LEU A 374 8.12 -21.39 -13.65
CA LEU A 374 7.75 -22.65 -14.30
C LEU A 374 8.87 -23.70 -14.11
N ASN A 375 8.52 -24.90 -13.66
CA ASN A 375 9.40 -26.06 -13.76
C ASN A 375 9.13 -26.77 -15.11
N PRO A 376 10.10 -26.80 -16.05
CA PRO A 376 9.86 -27.29 -17.41
C PRO A 376 9.76 -28.82 -17.51
N GLU A 377 10.23 -29.56 -16.51
CA GLU A 377 10.24 -31.03 -16.47
C GLU A 377 8.87 -31.61 -16.06
N SER A 378 8.18 -30.93 -15.13
CA SER A 378 6.83 -31.30 -14.65
C SER A 378 5.70 -30.55 -15.35
N GLY A 379 6.00 -29.42 -15.99
CA GLY A 379 5.01 -28.49 -16.55
C GLY A 379 4.30 -27.61 -15.51
N LYS A 380 4.55 -27.80 -14.21
CA LYS A 380 3.91 -27.04 -13.12
C LYS A 380 4.73 -25.83 -12.67
N PHE A 381 4.08 -24.88 -12.01
CA PHE A 381 4.76 -23.76 -11.36
C PHE A 381 5.37 -24.14 -10.01
N LEU A 382 6.27 -23.31 -9.48
CA LEU A 382 6.64 -23.33 -8.06
C LEU A 382 5.69 -22.43 -7.27
N HIS A 383 5.22 -22.91 -6.13
CA HIS A 383 4.31 -22.15 -5.26
C HIS A 383 4.97 -20.84 -4.79
N HIS A 384 4.25 -19.71 -4.85
CA HIS A 384 4.83 -18.39 -4.61
C HIS A 384 5.48 -18.24 -3.22
N ASN A 385 4.87 -18.82 -2.17
CA ASN A 385 5.44 -18.78 -0.82
C ASN A 385 6.73 -19.61 -0.70
N PHE A 386 6.92 -20.63 -1.54
CA PHE A 386 8.20 -21.34 -1.63
C PHE A 386 9.25 -20.52 -2.38
N VAL A 387 8.88 -19.84 -3.47
CA VAL A 387 9.80 -18.93 -4.19
C VAL A 387 10.28 -17.82 -3.25
N SER A 388 9.38 -17.18 -2.49
CA SER A 388 9.76 -16.15 -1.52
C SER A 388 10.57 -16.69 -0.34
N MET A 389 10.20 -17.83 0.24
CA MET A 389 10.97 -18.45 1.33
C MET A 389 12.36 -18.90 0.87
N LEU A 390 12.52 -19.36 -0.37
CA LEU A 390 13.83 -19.74 -0.91
C LEU A 390 14.71 -18.53 -1.25
N LEU A 391 14.10 -17.41 -1.69
CA LEU A 391 14.81 -16.12 -1.86
C LEU A 391 15.29 -15.56 -0.52
N ASN A 392 14.50 -15.71 0.54
CA ASN A 392 14.91 -15.45 1.92
C ASN A 392 16.09 -16.36 2.32
N ASP A 393 15.88 -17.67 2.39
CA ASP A 393 16.81 -18.61 3.01
C ASP A 393 18.19 -18.70 2.32
N LEU A 394 18.23 -18.57 0.99
CA LEU A 394 19.49 -18.65 0.24
C LEU A 394 20.21 -17.31 0.10
N TYR A 395 19.52 -16.18 0.14
CA TYR A 395 20.09 -14.88 -0.27
C TYR A 395 19.80 -13.71 0.67
N GLY A 396 18.89 -13.86 1.64
CA GLY A 396 18.42 -12.76 2.50
C GLY A 396 17.41 -11.83 1.83
N ILE A 397 16.93 -12.15 0.62
CA ILE A 397 16.08 -11.26 -0.18
C ILE A 397 14.63 -11.39 0.28
N GLN A 398 14.08 -10.30 0.82
CA GLN A 398 12.71 -10.26 1.33
C GLN A 398 11.75 -9.93 0.17
N THR A 399 10.83 -10.85 -0.12
CA THR A 399 9.83 -10.73 -1.19
C THR A 399 8.46 -11.21 -0.70
N ARG A 400 7.39 -10.94 -1.45
CA ARG A 400 6.02 -11.33 -1.07
C ARG A 400 5.45 -12.35 -2.06
N GLY A 401 4.74 -13.35 -1.55
CA GLY A 401 3.93 -14.27 -2.35
C GLY A 401 2.43 -13.97 -2.24
N GLY A 402 1.66 -14.32 -3.28
CA GLY A 402 0.19 -14.36 -3.26
C GLY A 402 -0.46 -13.54 -4.37
N CYS A 403 -1.71 -13.09 -4.14
CA CYS A 403 -2.47 -12.23 -5.05
C CYS A 403 -2.38 -10.73 -4.71
N ALA A 404 -1.51 -10.36 -3.76
CA ALA A 404 -1.17 -8.98 -3.39
C ALA A 404 -2.37 -8.02 -3.14
N CYS A 405 -3.49 -8.54 -2.61
CA CYS A 405 -4.72 -7.78 -2.36
C CYS A 405 -5.31 -7.08 -3.61
N ALA A 406 -5.11 -7.70 -4.79
CA ALA A 406 -5.68 -7.31 -6.07
C ALA A 406 -6.26 -8.55 -6.79
N GLY A 407 -7.14 -9.27 -6.10
CA GLY A 407 -7.66 -10.60 -6.51
C GLY A 407 -8.15 -10.68 -7.97
N PRO A 408 -9.06 -9.79 -8.43
CA PRO A 408 -9.50 -9.77 -9.83
C PRO A 408 -8.36 -9.56 -10.84
N TYR A 409 -7.37 -8.73 -10.50
CA TYR A 409 -6.22 -8.52 -11.36
C TYR A 409 -5.27 -9.72 -11.38
N ALA A 410 -5.15 -10.44 -10.26
CA ALA A 410 -4.43 -11.71 -10.23
C ALA A 410 -5.12 -12.78 -11.10
N GLN A 411 -6.45 -12.76 -11.25
CA GLN A 411 -7.18 -13.66 -12.16
C GLN A 411 -6.89 -13.31 -13.63
N ASP A 412 -7.03 -12.03 -14.02
CA ASP A 412 -6.67 -11.55 -15.37
C ASP A 412 -5.22 -11.92 -15.73
N LEU A 413 -4.25 -11.65 -14.84
CA LEU A 413 -2.83 -11.92 -15.05
C LEU A 413 -2.45 -13.40 -15.11
N LEU A 414 -3.31 -14.30 -14.63
CA LEU A 414 -3.12 -15.74 -14.74
C LEU A 414 -3.84 -16.34 -15.97
N GLU A 415 -4.61 -15.53 -16.71
CA GLU A 415 -5.57 -15.98 -17.73
C GLU A 415 -6.60 -16.97 -17.13
N MET A 416 -7.10 -16.65 -15.95
CA MET A 416 -8.27 -17.32 -15.34
C MET A 416 -9.56 -16.64 -15.82
N ASP A 417 -10.44 -17.39 -16.46
CA ASP A 417 -11.80 -16.94 -16.75
C ASP A 417 -12.70 -16.99 -15.49
N GLU A 418 -13.90 -16.40 -15.60
CA GLU A 418 -14.87 -16.33 -14.50
C GLU A 418 -15.39 -17.72 -14.08
N GLU A 419 -15.42 -18.71 -14.99
CA GLU A 419 -15.79 -20.09 -14.62
C GLU A 419 -14.71 -20.68 -13.70
N MET A 420 -13.43 -20.55 -14.08
CA MET A 420 -12.31 -21.02 -13.28
C MET A 420 -12.23 -20.27 -11.95
N ALA A 421 -12.41 -18.95 -11.96
CA ALA A 421 -12.46 -18.11 -10.75
C ALA A 421 -13.57 -18.56 -9.79
N GLN A 422 -14.79 -18.75 -10.29
CA GLN A 422 -15.92 -19.21 -9.49
C GLN A 422 -15.74 -20.65 -9.00
N ARG A 423 -15.06 -21.51 -9.77
CA ARG A 423 -14.71 -22.87 -9.31
C ARG A 423 -13.68 -22.87 -8.18
N PHE A 424 -12.70 -21.95 -8.19
CA PHE A 424 -11.85 -21.71 -7.02
C PHE A 424 -12.66 -21.14 -5.83
N ALA A 425 -13.60 -20.22 -6.06
CA ALA A 425 -14.46 -19.72 -4.97
C ALA A 425 -15.28 -20.85 -4.31
N VAL A 426 -15.90 -21.72 -5.11
CA VAL A 426 -16.63 -22.92 -4.64
C VAL A 426 -15.71 -23.93 -3.93
N PHE A 427 -14.43 -24.01 -4.30
CA PHE A 427 -13.44 -24.85 -3.61
C PHE A 427 -13.09 -24.31 -2.20
N PHE A 428 -13.11 -23.00 -1.99
CA PHE A 428 -12.82 -22.39 -0.69
C PHE A 428 -14.06 -22.22 0.23
N ALA A 429 -15.27 -22.21 -0.31
CA ALA A 429 -16.51 -21.87 0.40
C ALA A 429 -17.13 -22.98 1.31
N GLU A 430 -16.29 -23.85 1.88
CA GLU A 430 -16.64 -25.03 2.71
C GLU A 430 -17.49 -26.13 2.01
N ARG A 431 -17.24 -27.40 2.34
CA ARG A 431 -18.07 -28.53 1.86
C ARG A 431 -18.32 -29.60 2.92
N GLY A 432 -19.59 -29.97 3.10
CA GLY A 432 -20.07 -31.19 3.76
C GLY A 432 -21.60 -31.31 3.69
N LYS A 433 -22.23 -32.47 3.48
CA LYS A 433 -21.76 -33.86 3.63
C LYS A 433 -21.74 -34.67 2.32
N ASN A 434 -20.97 -35.76 2.32
CA ASN A 434 -20.77 -36.73 1.21
C ASN A 434 -19.89 -36.24 0.04
N GLY A 435 -19.16 -35.13 0.21
CA GLY A 435 -18.17 -34.62 -0.75
C GLY A 435 -17.27 -33.58 -0.06
N GLU A 436 -16.75 -33.93 1.12
CA GLU A 436 -16.38 -32.94 2.14
C GLU A 436 -14.96 -32.36 2.00
N ILE A 437 -14.86 -31.03 2.12
CA ILE A 437 -13.65 -30.29 2.49
C ILE A 437 -14.05 -29.41 3.67
N THR A 438 -13.74 -29.87 4.88
CA THR A 438 -14.15 -29.25 6.16
C THR A 438 -13.08 -28.34 6.78
N GLU A 439 -11.97 -28.12 6.07
CA GLU A 439 -10.85 -27.30 6.52
C GLU A 439 -10.35 -26.45 5.34
N PRO A 440 -10.05 -25.14 5.53
CA PRO A 440 -9.45 -24.32 4.49
C PRO A 440 -8.12 -24.91 3.98
N GLN A 441 -7.90 -24.83 2.67
CA GLN A 441 -6.67 -25.29 2.01
C GLN A 441 -5.96 -24.12 1.32
N GLU A 442 -5.48 -23.17 2.13
CA GLU A 442 -4.88 -21.90 1.68
C GLU A 442 -3.75 -22.08 0.65
N ILE A 443 -3.01 -23.20 0.69
CA ILE A 443 -1.95 -23.52 -0.28
C ILE A 443 -2.44 -23.60 -1.73
N MET A 444 -3.75 -23.76 -1.95
CA MET A 444 -4.34 -23.85 -3.29
C MET A 444 -4.58 -22.48 -3.94
N LYS A 445 -4.55 -21.37 -3.17
CA LYS A 445 -4.86 -20.02 -3.68
C LYS A 445 -3.88 -19.61 -4.79
N PRO A 446 -4.36 -19.31 -6.01
CA PRO A 446 -3.49 -18.85 -7.09
C PRO A 446 -2.79 -17.52 -6.76
N GLY A 447 -1.56 -17.37 -7.23
CA GLY A 447 -0.76 -16.17 -7.01
C GLY A 447 0.64 -16.26 -7.59
N PHE A 448 1.42 -15.21 -7.37
CA PHE A 448 2.76 -15.01 -7.94
C PHE A 448 3.75 -14.59 -6.85
N ALA A 449 5.04 -14.69 -7.16
CA ALA A 449 6.07 -14.02 -6.37
C ALA A 449 6.17 -12.56 -6.84
N ARG A 450 6.20 -11.60 -5.92
CA ARG A 450 6.37 -10.18 -6.18
C ARG A 450 7.58 -9.64 -5.41
N LEU A 451 8.40 -8.88 -6.10
CA LEU A 451 9.39 -7.98 -5.51
C LEU A 451 9.29 -6.59 -6.14
N ASN A 452 9.97 -5.61 -5.56
CA ASN A 452 10.29 -4.36 -6.25
C ASN A 452 11.79 -4.05 -6.17
N LEU A 453 12.29 -3.26 -7.12
CA LEU A 453 13.67 -2.78 -7.16
C LEU A 453 13.68 -1.28 -6.80
N PRO A 454 14.08 -0.87 -5.58
CA PRO A 454 14.03 0.54 -5.20
C PRO A 454 14.99 1.41 -6.02
N TYR A 455 14.56 2.61 -6.43
CA TYR A 455 15.38 3.56 -7.20
C TYR A 455 16.69 3.97 -6.51
N PHE A 456 16.77 3.84 -5.18
CA PHE A 456 17.98 4.10 -4.39
C PHE A 456 18.86 2.86 -4.18
N PHE A 457 18.58 1.71 -4.79
CA PHE A 457 19.47 0.55 -4.70
C PHE A 457 20.73 0.72 -5.56
N GLU A 458 21.83 0.20 -5.04
CA GLU A 458 23.07 0.07 -5.80
C GLU A 458 22.95 -0.88 -6.99
N ASP A 459 23.64 -0.52 -8.06
CA ASP A 459 23.63 -1.22 -9.35
C ASP A 459 24.13 -2.68 -9.22
N TYR A 460 24.96 -2.97 -8.21
CA TYR A 460 25.38 -4.34 -7.87
C TYR A 460 24.34 -5.10 -7.01
N THR A 461 23.59 -4.43 -6.14
CA THR A 461 22.52 -5.03 -5.32
C THR A 461 21.35 -5.43 -6.20
N VAL A 462 21.01 -4.60 -7.20
CA VAL A 462 20.01 -4.94 -8.23
C VAL A 462 20.43 -6.19 -8.99
N LYS A 463 21.67 -6.26 -9.47
CA LYS A 463 22.20 -7.42 -10.22
C LYS A 463 22.24 -8.70 -9.36
N PHE A 464 22.51 -8.56 -8.06
CA PHE A 464 22.39 -9.66 -7.09
C PHE A 464 20.95 -10.19 -6.98
N VAL A 465 19.96 -9.31 -6.80
CA VAL A 465 18.53 -9.71 -6.73
C VAL A 465 18.07 -10.37 -8.03
N LEU A 466 18.43 -9.80 -9.18
CA LEU A 466 18.05 -10.35 -10.49
C LEU A 466 18.66 -11.75 -10.73
N GLU A 467 19.93 -11.99 -10.37
CA GLU A 467 20.53 -13.31 -10.55
C GLU A 467 20.08 -14.33 -9.49
N ALA A 468 19.79 -13.92 -8.25
CA ALA A 468 19.19 -14.79 -7.25
C ALA A 468 17.84 -15.37 -7.72
N VAL A 469 16.98 -14.53 -8.33
CA VAL A 469 15.73 -14.98 -8.97
C VAL A 469 16.00 -15.92 -10.16
N ASN A 470 17.02 -15.64 -10.98
CA ASN A 470 17.43 -16.54 -12.07
C ASN A 470 17.84 -17.93 -11.54
N GLN A 471 18.66 -18.00 -10.48
CA GLN A 471 19.10 -19.26 -9.89
C GLN A 471 17.93 -20.03 -9.24
N VAL A 472 17.03 -19.34 -8.53
CA VAL A 472 15.78 -19.94 -8.02
C VAL A 472 14.91 -20.46 -9.17
N ALA A 473 14.77 -19.72 -10.27
CA ALA A 473 13.99 -20.17 -11.42
C ALA A 473 14.60 -21.38 -12.15
N ARG A 474 15.93 -21.47 -12.24
CA ARG A 474 16.63 -22.61 -12.85
C ARG A 474 16.69 -23.84 -11.94
N HIS A 475 16.84 -23.68 -10.63
CA HIS A 475 17.27 -24.76 -9.72
C HIS A 475 16.49 -24.87 -8.40
N GLY A 476 15.61 -23.91 -8.06
CA GLY A 476 14.87 -23.86 -6.81
C GLY A 476 14.08 -25.14 -6.50
N TRP A 477 13.46 -25.72 -7.52
CA TRP A 477 12.71 -26.98 -7.43
C TRP A 477 13.49 -28.13 -6.79
N LYS A 478 14.81 -28.19 -6.96
CA LYS A 478 15.68 -29.24 -6.43
C LYS A 478 15.77 -29.22 -4.90
N LEU A 479 15.50 -28.07 -4.28
CA LEU A 479 15.51 -27.87 -2.83
C LEU A 479 14.11 -27.94 -2.22
N LEU A 480 13.04 -27.97 -3.02
CA LEU A 480 11.66 -28.07 -2.53
C LEU A 480 11.42 -29.23 -1.54
N PRO A 481 12.05 -30.43 -1.67
CA PRO A 481 11.94 -31.46 -0.64
C PRO A 481 12.39 -31.02 0.75
N LEU A 482 13.37 -30.10 0.88
CA LEU A 482 13.81 -29.57 2.17
C LEU A 482 12.74 -28.72 2.90
N TYR A 483 11.65 -28.37 2.22
CA TYR A 483 10.59 -27.53 2.73
C TYR A 483 9.29 -28.31 2.92
N HIS A 484 8.59 -27.98 3.99
CA HIS A 484 7.21 -28.38 4.19
C HIS A 484 6.30 -27.24 3.71
N LEU A 485 5.24 -27.60 2.98
CA LEU A 485 4.15 -26.71 2.60
C LEU A 485 2.95 -27.10 3.46
N ASP A 486 2.56 -26.23 4.39
CA ASP A 486 1.41 -26.47 5.24
C ASP A 486 0.13 -26.20 4.43
N VAL A 487 -0.70 -27.23 4.24
CA VAL A 487 -1.86 -27.17 3.33
C VAL A 487 -2.91 -26.19 3.84
N LYS A 488 -3.07 -26.12 5.17
CA LYS A 488 -4.10 -25.33 5.85
C LYS A 488 -3.82 -23.83 5.80
N THR A 489 -2.57 -23.43 5.99
CA THR A 489 -2.15 -22.02 6.13
C THR A 489 -1.45 -21.47 4.90
N GLY A 490 -1.09 -22.32 3.93
CA GLY A 490 -0.28 -21.94 2.78
C GLY A 490 1.15 -21.57 3.12
N THR A 491 1.59 -21.73 4.38
CA THR A 491 2.93 -21.36 4.82
C THR A 491 3.97 -22.36 4.34
N CYS A 492 5.15 -21.85 3.98
CA CYS A 492 6.31 -22.64 3.59
C CYS A 492 7.37 -22.51 4.67
N LYS A 493 7.92 -23.63 5.18
CA LYS A 493 8.96 -23.64 6.23
C LYS A 493 10.03 -24.68 5.92
N HIS A 494 11.29 -24.38 6.19
CA HIS A 494 12.38 -25.36 6.07
C HIS A 494 12.24 -26.44 7.15
N ARG A 495 12.36 -27.72 6.79
CA ARG A 495 12.07 -28.85 7.70
C ARG A 495 13.06 -29.01 8.85
N LEU A 496 14.28 -28.51 8.67
CA LEU A 496 15.40 -28.70 9.60
C LEU A 496 15.87 -27.39 10.26
N HIS A 497 15.09 -26.31 10.15
CA HIS A 497 15.44 -25.00 10.70
C HIS A 497 14.20 -24.24 11.18
N THR A 498 14.30 -23.62 12.35
CA THR A 498 13.25 -22.78 12.93
C THR A 498 13.87 -21.42 13.26
N TYR A 499 13.23 -20.35 12.79
CA TYR A 499 13.66 -19.00 13.13
C TYR A 499 13.35 -18.66 14.59
N SER A 500 14.32 -18.09 15.29
CA SER A 500 14.09 -17.43 16.58
C SER A 500 13.58 -16.02 16.29
N MET A 501 12.40 -15.69 16.82
CA MET A 501 11.78 -14.36 16.68
C MET A 501 11.73 -13.69 18.05
N GLN A 502 11.97 -12.38 18.10
CA GLN A 502 11.76 -11.58 19.30
C GLN A 502 10.26 -11.40 19.61
N SER A 503 9.95 -11.12 20.87
CA SER A 503 8.62 -10.77 21.36
C SER A 503 8.66 -9.49 22.20
N LEU A 504 7.52 -8.78 22.29
CA LEU A 504 7.35 -7.71 23.27
C LEU A 504 7.41 -8.22 24.72
N PHE A 505 7.22 -9.53 24.94
CA PHE A 505 7.42 -10.19 26.24
C PHE A 505 8.90 -10.36 26.64
N ASP A 506 9.85 -10.11 25.73
CA ASP A 506 11.29 -10.12 26.03
C ASP A 506 11.77 -8.81 26.69
N ILE A 507 10.90 -7.79 26.74
CA ILE A 507 11.15 -6.50 27.39
C ILE A 507 10.91 -6.63 28.90
N GLU A 508 11.88 -6.21 29.71
CA GLU A 508 11.75 -6.13 31.17
C GLU A 508 12.05 -4.71 31.66
N TYR A 509 11.13 -4.15 32.45
CA TYR A 509 11.31 -2.85 33.10
C TYR A 509 11.86 -3.06 34.52
N LYS A 510 13.14 -2.75 34.72
CA LYS A 510 13.86 -2.85 35.99
C LYS A 510 14.06 -1.48 36.63
N MET A 511 14.53 -1.47 37.87
CA MET A 511 14.93 -0.24 38.58
C MET A 511 16.03 0.56 37.86
N THR A 512 16.78 -0.09 36.96
CA THR A 512 17.84 0.48 36.12
C THR A 512 17.36 1.02 34.77
N GLY A 513 16.12 0.74 34.36
CA GLY A 513 15.59 1.09 33.04
C GLY A 513 14.95 -0.10 32.31
N MET A 514 14.76 0.05 31.00
CA MET A 514 14.22 -1.00 30.13
C MET A 514 15.36 -1.86 29.58
N GLU A 515 15.24 -3.19 29.71
CA GLU A 515 16.17 -4.18 29.16
C GLU A 515 15.45 -5.16 28.21
N VAL A 516 16.19 -5.79 27.30
CA VAL A 516 15.65 -6.76 26.32
C VAL A 516 16.43 -8.08 26.44
N LYS A 517 15.71 -9.21 26.55
CA LYS A 517 16.27 -10.53 26.87
C LYS A 517 16.92 -11.24 25.69
N SER A 518 18.06 -10.70 25.26
CA SER A 518 18.72 -11.00 23.97
C SER A 518 17.84 -10.58 22.79
N ASP A 519 18.48 -10.23 21.67
CA ASP A 519 17.79 -9.62 20.55
C ASP A 519 17.82 -10.43 19.25
N GLY A 520 18.58 -11.53 19.19
CA GLY A 520 18.55 -12.50 18.09
C GLY A 520 18.95 -11.97 16.70
N ILE A 521 19.35 -10.70 16.61
CA ILE A 521 19.57 -9.96 15.37
C ILE A 521 21.05 -9.61 15.27
N THR A 522 21.76 -10.25 14.34
CA THR A 522 23.14 -9.86 14.00
C THR A 522 23.10 -8.50 13.32
N ARG A 523 23.54 -7.47 14.04
CA ARG A 523 23.87 -6.14 13.50
C ARG A 523 25.36 -6.10 13.16
N ASN A 524 25.80 -5.09 12.43
CA ASN A 524 27.17 -4.92 11.94
C ASN A 524 27.57 -5.86 10.77
N MET A 525 26.62 -6.36 9.97
CA MET A 525 26.95 -6.95 8.65
C MET A 525 26.97 -5.85 7.58
N CYS A 526 28.16 -5.32 7.28
CA CYS A 526 28.35 -4.32 6.24
C CYS A 526 28.22 -4.94 4.84
N VAL A 527 27.03 -4.81 4.23
CA VAL A 527 26.64 -5.54 3.01
C VAL A 527 27.43 -5.10 1.77
N THR A 528 28.61 -5.68 1.58
CA THR A 528 29.48 -5.35 0.44
C THR A 528 29.09 -6.08 -0.86
N LYS A 529 29.49 -5.49 -1.99
CA LYS A 529 29.45 -6.12 -3.32
C LYS A 529 30.15 -7.48 -3.37
N GLU A 530 31.18 -7.68 -2.55
CA GLU A 530 31.96 -8.91 -2.45
C GLU A 530 31.24 -9.98 -1.63
N GLU A 531 30.55 -9.60 -0.55
CA GLU A 531 29.67 -10.50 0.21
C GLU A 531 28.49 -10.99 -0.63
N LEU A 532 27.79 -10.10 -1.35
CA LEU A 532 26.66 -10.48 -2.21
C LEU A 532 27.10 -11.46 -3.32
N LYS A 533 28.31 -11.31 -3.88
CA LYS A 533 28.91 -12.29 -4.81
C LYS A 533 29.18 -13.65 -4.13
N ASP A 534 29.63 -13.68 -2.89
CA ASP A 534 29.86 -14.94 -2.16
C ASP A 534 28.55 -15.61 -1.75
N VAL A 535 27.49 -14.85 -1.46
CA VAL A 535 26.13 -15.38 -1.22
C VAL A 535 25.61 -16.12 -2.46
N LEU A 536 25.77 -15.57 -3.67
CA LEU A 536 25.44 -16.28 -4.93
C LEU A 536 26.26 -17.59 -5.07
N LYS A 537 27.58 -17.53 -4.87
CA LYS A 537 28.47 -18.71 -4.91
C LYS A 537 28.14 -19.75 -3.84
N LYS A 538 27.61 -19.34 -2.69
CA LYS A 538 27.10 -20.23 -1.64
C LYS A 538 25.81 -20.92 -2.10
N ALA A 539 24.87 -20.19 -2.70
CA ALA A 539 23.63 -20.76 -3.24
C ALA A 539 23.89 -21.79 -4.34
N GLU A 540 24.78 -21.50 -5.30
CA GLU A 540 25.23 -22.46 -6.33
C GLU A 540 25.73 -23.78 -5.72
N LYS A 541 26.56 -23.69 -4.66
CA LYS A 541 27.09 -24.85 -3.93
C LYS A 541 25.99 -25.62 -3.18
N VAL A 542 24.89 -24.97 -2.78
CA VAL A 542 23.71 -25.64 -2.19
C VAL A 542 22.91 -26.36 -3.28
N PHE A 543 22.62 -25.72 -4.42
CA PHE A 543 21.93 -26.36 -5.55
C PHE A 543 22.70 -27.58 -6.10
N ALA A 544 24.03 -27.47 -6.23
CA ALA A 544 24.88 -28.59 -6.64
C ALA A 544 24.88 -29.76 -5.63
N LYS A 545 24.56 -29.49 -4.35
CA LYS A 545 24.45 -30.49 -3.28
C LYS A 545 23.01 -30.93 -3.00
N ALA A 546 22.01 -30.43 -3.73
CA ALA A 546 20.59 -30.68 -3.46
C ALA A 546 20.25 -32.18 -3.31
N SER A 547 20.73 -33.03 -4.23
CA SER A 547 20.55 -34.49 -4.17
C SER A 547 21.26 -35.18 -3.00
N LYS A 548 22.23 -34.53 -2.33
CA LYS A 548 22.80 -35.03 -1.07
C LYS A 548 21.97 -34.55 0.13
N LEU A 549 21.52 -33.30 0.13
CA LEU A 549 20.72 -32.70 1.21
C LEU A 549 19.34 -33.38 1.31
N CYS A 550 18.66 -33.60 0.18
CA CYS A 550 17.31 -34.16 0.15
C CYS A 550 17.25 -35.68 0.40
N ARG A 551 18.38 -36.38 0.58
CA ARG A 551 18.43 -37.83 0.87
C ARG A 551 17.97 -38.19 2.29
N VAL A 552 18.10 -37.26 3.24
CA VAL A 552 17.69 -37.48 4.64
C VAL A 552 16.26 -37.03 4.94
N ILE A 553 15.57 -36.47 3.93
CA ILE A 553 14.17 -36.04 4.05
C ILE A 553 13.24 -37.14 3.57
N ASN A 554 12.08 -37.27 4.20
CA ASN A 554 11.01 -38.15 3.75
C ASN A 554 9.71 -37.35 3.53
N CYS A 555 9.38 -37.04 2.28
CA CYS A 555 8.14 -36.34 1.90
C CYS A 555 6.90 -37.27 1.87
N THR A 556 7.02 -38.55 2.25
CA THR A 556 5.88 -39.50 2.30
C THR A 556 4.88 -39.17 3.41
N TYR A 557 5.31 -38.39 4.42
CA TYR A 557 4.47 -37.95 5.55
C TYR A 557 4.01 -36.49 5.44
N ASP A 558 4.15 -35.86 4.26
CA ASP A 558 3.53 -34.55 4.03
C ASP A 558 2.00 -34.66 4.03
N GLN A 559 1.33 -33.57 4.41
CA GLN A 559 -0.13 -33.46 4.32
C GLN A 559 -0.55 -33.58 2.84
N GLU A 560 -1.34 -34.60 2.50
CA GLU A 560 -1.92 -34.70 1.15
C GLU A 560 -3.02 -33.65 0.97
N ILE A 561 -3.01 -32.95 -0.16
CA ILE A 561 -4.05 -31.99 -0.54
C ILE A 561 -5.37 -32.76 -0.73
N LYS A 562 -6.40 -32.39 0.01
CA LYS A 562 -7.73 -33.02 -0.01
C LYS A 562 -8.52 -32.50 -1.20
N ILE A 563 -8.41 -33.19 -2.33
CA ILE A 563 -9.10 -32.88 -3.60
C ILE A 563 -9.81 -34.12 -4.15
N LEU A 564 -10.94 -33.93 -4.82
CA LEU A 564 -11.61 -35.02 -5.54
C LEU A 564 -10.75 -35.49 -6.74
N PRO A 565 -10.90 -36.74 -7.21
CA PRO A 565 -10.13 -37.26 -8.35
C PRO A 565 -10.22 -36.40 -9.62
N GLU A 566 -11.39 -35.84 -9.89
CA GLU A 566 -11.70 -34.91 -10.97
C GLU A 566 -11.14 -33.50 -10.75
N GLU A 567 -10.86 -33.11 -9.50
CA GLU A 567 -10.28 -31.81 -9.11
C GLU A 567 -8.74 -31.80 -9.18
N ARG A 568 -8.09 -32.91 -9.59
CA ARG A 568 -6.61 -33.03 -9.65
C ARG A 568 -5.90 -32.01 -10.54
N HIS A 569 -6.59 -31.43 -11.52
CA HIS A 569 -6.06 -30.38 -12.38
C HIS A 569 -5.96 -29.01 -11.66
N PHE A 570 -6.59 -28.81 -10.49
CA PHE A 570 -6.43 -27.58 -9.71
C PHE A 570 -5.06 -27.45 -9.02
N VAL A 571 -4.27 -28.52 -8.89
CA VAL A 571 -2.95 -28.49 -8.23
C VAL A 571 -1.92 -27.89 -9.19
N TRP A 572 -1.94 -26.56 -9.33
CA TRP A 572 -1.16 -25.77 -10.28
C TRP A 572 0.36 -25.76 -10.01
N PHE A 573 0.78 -26.15 -8.80
CA PHE A 573 2.18 -26.13 -8.37
C PHE A 573 2.78 -27.54 -8.18
N LEU A 574 4.11 -27.60 -8.29
CA LEU A 574 4.92 -28.78 -7.98
C LEU A 574 5.00 -29.00 -6.46
N GLN A 575 4.76 -30.23 -5.98
CA GLN A 575 4.79 -30.56 -4.56
C GLN A 575 6.17 -31.12 -4.12
N PRO A 576 6.53 -31.07 -2.81
CA PRO A 576 7.80 -31.63 -2.31
C PRO A 576 8.02 -33.10 -2.65
N ARG A 577 6.98 -33.93 -2.56
CA ARG A 577 7.01 -35.35 -2.95
C ARG A 577 7.28 -35.56 -4.44
N ASP A 578 6.65 -34.75 -5.29
CA ASP A 578 6.87 -34.79 -6.75
C ASP A 578 8.31 -34.40 -7.10
N ALA A 579 8.82 -33.30 -6.52
CA ALA A 579 10.21 -32.89 -6.67
C ALA A 579 11.21 -33.92 -6.13
N GLN A 580 10.89 -34.61 -5.03
CA GLN A 580 11.73 -35.70 -4.49
C GLN A 580 11.78 -36.90 -5.45
N MET A 581 10.64 -37.26 -6.08
CA MET A 581 10.61 -38.30 -7.12
C MET A 581 11.39 -37.90 -8.37
N MET A 582 11.34 -36.63 -8.80
CA MET A 582 12.15 -36.12 -9.92
C MET A 582 13.66 -36.11 -9.61
N LEU A 583 14.04 -35.84 -8.36
CA LEU A 583 15.44 -35.71 -7.94
C LEU A 583 16.17 -37.07 -7.78
N PHE A 584 15.42 -38.16 -7.58
CA PHE A 584 15.97 -39.51 -7.30
C PHE A 584 15.45 -40.63 -8.21
N GLY A 585 14.37 -40.41 -8.95
CA GLY A 585 13.81 -41.39 -9.88
C GLY A 585 14.67 -41.61 -11.13
N PRO A 586 14.40 -42.68 -11.91
CA PRO A 586 15.04 -42.89 -13.20
C PRO A 586 14.69 -41.73 -14.14
N ARG A 587 15.71 -41.18 -14.82
CA ARG A 587 15.51 -40.16 -15.86
C ARG A 587 14.62 -40.73 -16.97
N ARG A 588 13.36 -40.31 -17.01
CA ARG A 588 12.50 -40.51 -18.19
C ARG A 588 12.95 -39.54 -19.27
N GLU A 589 13.15 -40.03 -20.49
CA GLU A 589 13.32 -39.18 -21.66
C GLU A 589 11.97 -38.54 -22.03
N VAL A 590 11.61 -37.49 -21.29
CA VAL A 590 10.44 -36.66 -21.61
C VAL A 590 10.73 -35.95 -22.93
N HIS A 591 10.29 -36.58 -24.03
CA HIS A 591 10.31 -35.98 -25.36
C HIS A 591 9.62 -34.62 -25.28
N ILE A 592 10.40 -33.56 -25.51
CA ILE A 592 9.99 -32.18 -25.20
C ILE A 592 8.96 -31.70 -26.22
N LYS A 593 7.69 -31.99 -25.93
CA LYS A 593 6.57 -31.39 -26.64
C LYS A 593 6.46 -29.89 -26.33
N THR A 594 5.79 -29.16 -27.21
CA THR A 594 5.76 -27.70 -27.29
C THR A 594 5.13 -27.05 -26.04
N ALA A 595 5.32 -25.74 -25.85
CA ALA A 595 4.73 -25.01 -24.72
C ALA A 595 3.21 -25.23 -24.60
N ALA A 596 2.50 -25.29 -25.73
CA ALA A 596 1.07 -25.60 -25.78
C ALA A 596 0.70 -26.96 -25.13
N SER A 597 1.58 -27.97 -25.20
CA SER A 597 1.32 -29.26 -24.54
C SER A 597 1.68 -29.27 -23.04
N ARG A 598 2.33 -28.22 -22.52
CA ARG A 598 2.66 -28.08 -21.09
C ARG A 598 1.52 -27.46 -20.30
N ALA A 599 0.67 -26.67 -20.95
CA ALA A 599 -0.55 -26.11 -20.39
C ALA A 599 -1.69 -27.13 -20.25
N LEU A 600 -1.61 -28.28 -20.93
CA LEU A 600 -2.61 -29.37 -20.92
C LEU A 600 -2.64 -30.10 -19.57
N GLY A 601 -3.31 -29.50 -18.57
CA GLY A 601 -3.54 -30.08 -17.24
C GLY A 601 -3.41 -29.12 -16.06
N LEU A 602 -3.07 -27.85 -16.30
CA LEU A 602 -3.14 -26.78 -15.30
C LEU A 602 -4.53 -26.13 -15.26
N PRO A 603 -4.93 -25.47 -14.16
CA PRO A 603 -6.19 -24.74 -14.10
C PRO A 603 -6.06 -23.34 -14.74
N PHE A 604 -4.83 -22.85 -14.90
CA PHE A 604 -4.48 -21.60 -15.57
C PHE A 604 -3.06 -21.69 -16.13
N TYR A 605 -2.76 -20.99 -17.21
CA TYR A 605 -1.42 -20.85 -17.76
C TYR A 605 -1.40 -19.59 -18.65
N PRO A 606 -0.82 -18.46 -18.21
CA PRO A 606 -0.94 -17.20 -18.93
C PRO A 606 -0.04 -17.16 -20.17
N LYS A 607 -0.65 -17.44 -21.32
CA LYS A 607 0.01 -17.56 -22.63
C LYS A 607 0.66 -16.24 -23.06
N ARG A 608 0.03 -15.10 -22.77
CA ARG A 608 0.51 -13.72 -23.02
C ARG A 608 1.92 -13.47 -22.49
N TYR A 609 2.33 -14.18 -21.42
CA TYR A 609 3.66 -14.02 -20.81
C TYR A 609 4.63 -15.16 -21.14
N SER A 610 4.16 -16.26 -21.72
CA SER A 610 5.00 -17.35 -22.21
C SER A 610 5.54 -17.01 -23.61
N GLY A 611 6.86 -16.92 -23.76
CA GLY A 611 7.52 -16.45 -24.99
C GLY A 611 7.43 -17.41 -26.18
N GLY A 612 6.28 -17.44 -26.85
CA GLY A 612 6.12 -18.05 -28.17
C GLY A 612 6.38 -17.05 -29.30
N HIS A 613 6.96 -17.51 -30.42
CA HIS A 613 7.33 -16.72 -31.61
C HIS A 613 6.19 -15.94 -32.32
N GLU A 614 4.98 -15.90 -31.77
CA GLU A 614 3.86 -15.14 -32.34
C GLU A 614 3.96 -13.65 -31.97
N SER A 615 4.36 -13.30 -30.74
CA SER A 615 4.53 -11.89 -30.36
C SER A 615 5.65 -11.21 -31.14
N GLU A 616 6.78 -11.89 -31.39
CA GLU A 616 7.85 -11.35 -32.24
C GLU A 616 7.40 -11.12 -33.69
N LYS A 617 6.42 -11.89 -34.18
CA LYS A 617 5.84 -11.69 -35.53
C LYS A 617 4.82 -10.56 -35.54
N GLU A 618 4.05 -10.36 -34.47
CA GLU A 618 3.19 -9.19 -34.34
C GLU A 618 3.98 -7.90 -34.11
N ASP A 619 5.02 -7.90 -33.28
CA ASP A 619 5.88 -6.73 -33.07
C ASP A 619 6.65 -6.37 -34.35
N LYS A 620 7.19 -7.36 -35.09
CA LYS A 620 7.78 -7.09 -36.42
C LYS A 620 6.76 -6.54 -37.40
N ARG A 621 5.55 -7.09 -37.47
CA ARG A 621 4.46 -6.53 -38.29
C ARG A 621 4.03 -5.13 -37.86
N ARG A 622 4.02 -4.83 -36.55
CA ARG A 622 3.75 -3.48 -36.03
C ARG A 622 4.84 -2.50 -36.50
N VAL A 623 6.12 -2.87 -36.40
CA VAL A 623 7.24 -2.06 -36.91
C VAL A 623 7.19 -1.88 -38.43
N GLU A 624 6.95 -2.96 -39.20
CA GLU A 624 6.79 -2.91 -40.66
C GLU A 624 5.59 -2.05 -41.08
N SER A 625 4.46 -2.11 -40.34
CA SER A 625 3.27 -1.28 -40.61
C SER A 625 3.46 0.22 -40.36
N LEU A 626 4.49 0.59 -39.59
CA LEU A 626 4.88 1.97 -39.32
C LEU A 626 6.05 2.45 -40.21
N GLY A 627 6.57 1.58 -41.08
CA GLY A 627 7.84 1.76 -41.80
C GLY A 627 7.73 1.88 -43.33
N ASN A 628 6.59 2.25 -43.90
CA ASN A 628 6.42 2.40 -45.35
C ASN A 628 6.57 3.85 -45.83
N ILE A 629 7.82 4.34 -45.83
CA ILE A 629 8.27 5.45 -46.68
C ILE A 629 9.53 4.96 -47.42
N SER A 630 9.52 5.06 -48.75
CA SER A 630 10.55 4.51 -49.63
C SER A 630 11.81 5.38 -49.72
N ALA A 631 12.98 4.76 -49.78
CA ALA A 631 13.90 4.89 -50.92
C ALA A 631 15.13 3.96 -50.83
N ASP A 632 15.72 3.70 -51.99
CA ASP A 632 16.86 2.81 -52.25
C ASP A 632 18.13 3.07 -51.42
N SER A 633 18.76 1.99 -50.95
CA SER A 633 20.13 1.64 -51.34
C SER A 633 20.50 0.24 -50.86
N GLY A 634 21.00 -0.61 -51.76
CA GLY A 634 21.37 -2.00 -51.43
C GLY A 634 22.85 -2.14 -51.10
N VAL A 635 23.16 -2.67 -49.92
CA VAL A 635 24.48 -3.19 -49.53
C VAL A 635 24.28 -4.44 -48.66
N GLU A 636 25.00 -5.52 -48.95
CA GLU A 636 24.96 -6.75 -48.16
C GLU A 636 25.80 -6.62 -46.88
N PHE A 637 25.32 -7.18 -45.77
CA PHE A 637 26.07 -7.28 -44.51
C PHE A 637 26.65 -8.69 -44.35
N ASN A 638 27.98 -8.79 -44.36
CA ASN A 638 28.74 -9.95 -43.92
C ASN A 638 29.63 -9.59 -42.72
N ASP A 639 30.02 -10.62 -41.97
CA ASP A 639 30.66 -10.61 -40.64
C ASP A 639 31.81 -9.59 -40.41
N VAL A 640 31.75 -8.86 -39.27
CA VAL A 640 32.93 -8.35 -38.54
C VAL A 640 32.67 -8.43 -37.01
N PRO A 641 33.64 -8.85 -36.16
CA PRO A 641 33.43 -9.01 -34.71
C PRO A 641 33.62 -7.75 -33.85
N GLU A 642 33.56 -7.96 -32.52
CA GLU A 642 33.88 -7.01 -31.45
C GLU A 642 35.27 -6.35 -31.64
N ASP A 643 35.39 -5.01 -31.59
CA ASP A 643 35.88 -4.28 -30.39
C ASP A 643 36.05 -2.73 -30.57
N TYR A 644 36.24 -2.05 -29.42
CA TYR A 644 36.88 -0.73 -29.20
C TYR A 644 36.32 0.64 -29.71
N ILE A 645 36.04 1.50 -28.70
CA ILE A 645 36.25 2.98 -28.58
C ILE A 645 35.58 3.96 -29.57
N TYR A 646 34.94 4.98 -28.98
CA TYR A 646 34.52 6.21 -29.66
C TYR A 646 35.72 7.13 -29.95
N ASP A 647 35.85 7.56 -31.21
CA ASP A 647 36.48 8.84 -31.57
C ASP A 647 35.61 9.57 -32.61
N VAL A 648 35.65 10.91 -32.63
CA VAL A 648 34.62 11.75 -33.27
C VAL A 648 35.23 12.73 -34.29
N PRO A 649 34.96 12.57 -35.60
CA PRO A 649 35.44 13.51 -36.62
C PRO A 649 34.80 14.90 -36.49
N ARG A 650 35.60 15.91 -36.16
CA ARG A 650 35.21 17.33 -36.29
C ARG A 650 35.43 17.83 -37.72
N ARG A 651 34.37 18.33 -38.37
CA ARG A 651 34.33 19.34 -39.46
C ARG A 651 32.85 19.53 -39.87
N PHE A 652 32.35 20.70 -40.27
CA PHE A 652 32.98 21.99 -40.55
C PHE A 652 32.44 23.11 -39.65
N VAL A 653 33.21 24.20 -39.54
CA VAL A 653 32.74 25.53 -39.09
C VAL A 653 32.69 26.45 -40.31
N ARG A 654 31.72 27.38 -40.33
CA ARG A 654 31.82 28.61 -41.12
C ARG A 654 31.10 29.73 -40.40
N ASP A 655 31.85 30.77 -40.06
CA ASP A 655 31.38 31.99 -39.41
C ASP A 655 30.79 32.96 -40.46
N ASP A 656 29.80 33.77 -40.07
CA ASP A 656 30.03 35.23 -39.89
C ASP A 656 28.87 35.86 -39.04
N PRO A 657 29.08 36.95 -38.27
CA PRO A 657 28.08 37.51 -37.35
C PRO A 657 27.59 38.92 -37.71
N GLN A 658 26.49 39.38 -37.10
CA GLN A 658 26.29 40.82 -36.80
C GLN A 658 25.11 41.11 -35.83
N VAL A 659 25.29 42.17 -35.01
CA VAL A 659 24.33 42.85 -34.08
C VAL A 659 23.65 41.96 -33.00
N GLY A 660 23.40 42.36 -31.76
CA GLY A 660 23.35 43.70 -31.12
C GLY A 660 21.92 44.28 -31.15
N GLU A 661 21.30 44.80 -30.09
CA GLU A 661 21.76 45.12 -28.72
C GLU A 661 20.65 44.88 -27.65
N LEU A 662 20.87 45.40 -26.43
CA LEU A 662 20.00 45.33 -25.25
C LEU A 662 18.56 45.88 -25.46
N ILE A 663 17.62 45.48 -24.58
CA ILE A 663 16.96 46.38 -23.60
C ILE A 663 16.02 45.61 -22.64
N GLN A 664 16.02 46.04 -21.37
CA GLN A 664 14.96 45.88 -20.35
C GLN A 664 14.93 47.19 -19.52
N PRO A 665 13.90 47.46 -18.70
CA PRO A 665 12.46 47.24 -18.90
C PRO A 665 11.66 48.54 -18.65
N SER A 666 10.34 48.55 -18.85
CA SER A 666 9.48 49.68 -18.43
C SER A 666 8.06 49.26 -18.02
N SER A 667 7.44 50.03 -17.14
CA SER A 667 6.22 49.68 -16.39
C SER A 667 4.95 50.41 -16.84
N ALA A 668 3.82 49.71 -16.70
CA ALA A 668 2.45 50.16 -16.32
C ALA A 668 1.83 51.45 -16.90
N ILE A 669 0.52 51.39 -17.25
CA ILE A 669 -0.59 52.21 -16.67
C ILE A 669 -1.91 52.03 -17.48
N TRP A 670 -3.00 51.59 -16.80
CA TRP A 670 -4.44 51.92 -16.99
C TRP A 670 -5.14 51.68 -18.37
N SER A 671 -6.47 51.49 -18.49
CA SER A 671 -7.55 51.14 -17.54
C SER A 671 -8.89 50.84 -18.28
N GLN A 672 -9.93 50.48 -17.50
CA GLN A 672 -11.39 50.54 -17.75
C GLN A 672 -12.14 49.24 -18.14
N ASN A 673 -13.04 48.83 -17.23
CA ASN A 673 -14.20 47.97 -17.46
C ASN A 673 -15.41 48.82 -17.88
N PRO A 674 -16.49 48.19 -18.37
CA PRO A 674 -17.85 48.52 -17.89
C PRO A 674 -18.44 47.40 -16.99
N PRO A 675 -19.29 47.72 -16.00
CA PRO A 675 -19.86 46.73 -15.08
C PRO A 675 -21.25 46.24 -15.50
N PHE A 676 -21.65 45.06 -15.02
CA PHE A 676 -23.04 44.62 -14.99
C PHE A 676 -23.59 44.51 -13.56
N SER A 677 -24.79 45.06 -13.39
CA SER A 677 -25.73 44.76 -12.30
C SER A 677 -27.14 44.71 -12.95
N ARG A 678 -28.21 44.20 -12.33
CA ARG A 678 -28.56 44.16 -10.90
C ARG A 678 -29.66 43.10 -10.65
N THR A 679 -30.33 43.21 -9.50
CA THR A 679 -31.63 42.60 -9.10
C THR A 679 -31.70 41.07 -8.94
N GLN A 680 -31.76 40.64 -7.67
CA GLN A 680 -32.59 39.51 -7.23
C GLN A 680 -34.10 39.85 -7.42
N PRO A 681 -34.99 38.86 -7.27
CA PRO A 681 -35.69 38.77 -5.98
C PRO A 681 -35.50 37.42 -5.26
N ARG A 682 -35.87 37.40 -3.97
CA ARG A 682 -35.91 36.19 -3.13
C ARG A 682 -37.13 35.34 -3.47
N ASP A 683 -37.02 34.02 -3.38
CA ASP A 683 -38.13 33.18 -2.88
C ASP A 683 -37.55 31.97 -2.12
N HIS A 684 -37.96 31.79 -0.86
CA HIS A 684 -37.57 30.62 -0.05
C HIS A 684 -38.69 29.58 -0.10
N ARG A 685 -38.41 28.36 -0.58
CA ARG A 685 -39.36 27.24 -0.51
C ARG A 685 -38.76 26.01 0.15
N ILE A 686 -38.74 26.06 1.49
CA ILE A 686 -38.56 24.88 2.33
C ILE A 686 -39.82 24.03 2.22
N TYR A 687 -39.72 22.83 1.66
CA TYR A 687 -40.80 21.85 1.62
C TYR A 687 -40.82 20.97 2.89
N THR A 688 -41.13 21.56 4.04
CA THR A 688 -41.49 20.80 5.24
C THR A 688 -42.91 20.25 5.11
N LYS A 689 -43.05 18.93 4.91
CA LYS A 689 -44.36 18.28 5.02
C LYS A 689 -44.82 18.29 6.49
N LYS A 690 -46.04 18.79 6.69
CA LYS A 690 -46.87 18.66 7.90
C LYS A 690 -46.99 17.16 8.29
N ASN A 691 -47.40 16.76 9.51
CA ASN A 691 -48.61 17.17 10.22
C ASN A 691 -48.57 16.71 11.72
N PRO A 692 -49.59 16.92 12.58
CA PRO A 692 -49.57 18.06 13.51
C PRO A 692 -49.98 17.72 14.98
N LEU A 693 -50.05 18.76 15.84
CA LEU A 693 -51.05 19.06 16.91
C LEU A 693 -50.52 20.33 17.64
N TYR A 694 -51.16 21.52 17.62
CA TYR A 694 -52.35 21.96 18.41
C TYR A 694 -52.21 21.68 19.92
N VAL A 695 -52.33 22.64 20.87
CA VAL A 695 -52.92 24.02 20.91
C VAL A 695 -52.02 24.92 21.80
N GLY A 696 -51.91 26.26 21.69
CA GLY A 696 -52.49 27.23 20.75
C GLY A 696 -52.14 28.71 21.04
N GLU A 697 -52.89 29.36 21.94
CA GLU A 697 -52.93 30.82 22.22
C GLU A 697 -52.08 31.23 23.47
N ASP A 698 -51.68 32.49 23.73
CA ASP A 698 -51.98 33.77 23.05
C ASP A 698 -50.82 34.79 23.11
N ALA A 699 -50.98 35.96 22.48
CA ALA A 699 -49.95 36.99 22.29
C ALA A 699 -49.69 37.94 23.49
N TYR A 700 -48.52 38.61 23.49
CA TYR A 700 -48.40 40.07 23.65
C TYR A 700 -47.03 40.58 23.12
N ALA A 701 -46.92 41.89 22.83
CA ALA A 701 -45.79 42.52 22.13
C ALA A 701 -45.12 43.65 22.96
N VAL A 702 -44.47 44.63 22.29
CA VAL A 702 -43.75 45.83 22.83
C VAL A 702 -42.32 45.51 23.31
N MET A 703 -41.23 45.85 22.59
CA MET A 703 -40.64 47.18 22.25
C MET A 703 -40.21 48.05 23.45
N HIS A 704 -38.90 48.19 23.70
CA HIS A 704 -38.15 49.43 23.42
C HIS A 704 -36.66 49.34 23.83
N SER A 705 -35.91 50.44 23.63
CA SER A 705 -34.46 50.61 23.82
C SER A 705 -34.22 51.98 24.54
N PRO A 706 -33.04 52.63 24.49
CA PRO A 706 -31.83 52.45 25.31
C PRO A 706 -31.52 53.66 26.25
N HIS A 707 -30.36 53.67 26.96
CA HIS A 707 -29.33 54.77 27.00
C HIS A 707 -28.48 54.88 28.30
N HIS A 708 -27.16 55.10 28.13
CA HIS A 708 -26.21 55.94 28.93
C HIS A 708 -25.96 55.64 30.45
N HIS A 709 -24.92 56.14 31.17
CA HIS A 709 -23.82 57.14 30.97
C HIS A 709 -22.52 56.73 31.76
N ARG A 710 -21.27 57.15 31.40
CA ARG A 710 -20.37 58.20 32.01
C ARG A 710 -20.20 58.17 33.57
N LEU A 711 -19.06 58.37 34.28
CA LEU A 711 -17.59 58.73 34.13
C LEU A 711 -16.91 58.52 35.55
N SER A 712 -15.59 58.63 35.90
CA SER A 712 -14.24 58.45 35.30
C SER A 712 -13.08 58.75 36.32
N LYS A 713 -11.82 58.29 36.08
CA LYS A 713 -10.53 58.55 36.82
C LYS A 713 -10.35 57.78 38.16
N GLY A 714 -9.16 57.45 38.68
CA GLY A 714 -7.71 57.58 38.31
C GLY A 714 -6.81 57.34 39.59
N ALA A 715 -5.47 57.29 39.63
CA ALA A 715 -4.34 57.18 38.66
C ALA A 715 -2.97 56.94 39.39
N HIS A 716 -1.89 56.55 38.69
CA HIS A 716 -0.47 56.36 39.15
C HIS A 716 -0.19 55.15 40.11
N TYR A 717 0.99 54.53 40.22
CA TYR A 717 2.41 55.00 40.20
C TYR A 717 3.43 54.01 39.55
N SER A 718 4.72 54.33 39.60
CA SER A 718 5.88 53.53 39.10
C SER A 718 7.14 53.77 40.00
N SER A 719 8.38 53.27 39.81
CA SER A 719 9.07 52.54 38.71
C SER A 719 10.45 51.97 39.18
N HIS A 720 10.97 50.94 38.50
CA HIS A 720 12.37 50.42 38.47
C HIS A 720 12.98 49.72 39.71
N GLY A 721 13.95 48.83 39.45
CA GLY A 721 14.79 48.09 40.40
C GLY A 721 15.49 46.91 39.71
N ASP A 722 16.81 46.74 39.90
CA ASP A 722 17.70 45.90 39.05
C ASP A 722 18.49 44.81 39.82
N LEU A 723 18.91 43.74 39.11
CA LEU A 723 20.05 42.84 39.40
C LEU A 723 20.00 41.97 40.71
N PRO A 724 20.96 41.02 40.96
CA PRO A 724 21.80 40.17 40.10
C PRO A 724 21.78 38.64 40.48
N ARG A 725 22.80 37.88 40.03
CA ARG A 725 22.98 36.42 40.13
C ARG A 725 23.57 35.88 41.46
N ALA A 726 23.39 34.55 41.63
CA ALA A 726 24.39 33.53 42.05
C ALA A 726 24.44 33.01 43.51
N GLY A 727 24.63 31.68 43.68
CA GLY A 727 25.10 31.08 44.95
C GLY A 727 24.81 29.58 45.17
N ARG A 728 25.84 28.73 44.96
CA ARG A 728 26.22 27.46 45.64
C ARG A 728 25.16 26.58 46.35
N LEU A 729 25.05 25.28 46.03
CA LEU A 729 25.88 24.15 46.53
C LEU A 729 25.81 23.89 48.06
N ALA A 730 25.03 22.88 48.48
CA ALA A 730 25.31 21.99 49.62
C ALA A 730 24.44 20.72 49.55
N THR A 731 24.98 19.58 50.01
CA THR A 731 24.29 18.31 50.24
C THR A 731 23.66 18.26 51.63
N TYR A 732 22.61 17.47 51.85
CA TYR A 732 22.53 16.52 52.97
C TYR A 732 21.47 15.43 52.73
N ASP A 733 21.54 14.36 53.52
CA ASP A 733 20.84 13.08 53.35
C ASP A 733 19.93 12.75 54.57
N SER A 734 19.11 11.70 54.43
CA SER A 734 18.38 10.95 55.46
C SER A 734 17.03 11.47 56.02
N LEU A 735 16.02 10.60 55.86
CA LEU A 735 15.01 10.14 56.84
C LEU A 735 14.28 11.15 57.75
N GLY A 736 12.95 11.22 57.60
CA GLY A 736 12.05 11.75 58.64
C GLY A 736 10.56 11.69 58.27
N ASN A 737 9.78 10.89 58.99
CA ASN A 737 8.31 10.89 58.87
C ASN A 737 7.70 12.15 59.50
N ASN A 738 6.71 12.75 58.85
CA ASN A 738 5.45 13.14 59.49
C ASN A 738 4.36 13.42 58.45
N ALA A 739 3.10 13.12 58.79
CA ALA A 739 1.97 13.25 57.89
C ALA A 739 0.80 13.99 58.55
N TYR A 740 0.34 15.07 57.90
CA TYR A 740 -0.98 15.72 58.01
C TYR A 740 -1.03 16.76 56.88
N GLY A 741 -2.07 16.91 56.07
CA GLY A 741 -3.28 16.10 55.90
C GLY A 741 -4.31 16.87 55.07
N SER A 742 -4.83 16.30 53.99
CA SER A 742 -5.90 16.91 53.18
C SER A 742 -6.71 15.83 52.47
N THR A 743 -7.99 15.73 52.82
CA THR A 743 -8.92 14.72 52.31
C THR A 743 -9.32 14.96 50.86
N MET A 744 -9.33 13.89 50.06
CA MET A 744 -10.23 13.76 48.91
C MET A 744 -11.01 12.44 49.07
N GLN A 745 -12.33 12.53 49.12
CA GLN A 745 -13.20 11.37 49.32
C GLN A 745 -13.43 10.63 47.99
N LEU A 746 -13.14 9.34 47.96
CA LEU A 746 -13.67 8.43 46.95
C LEU A 746 -14.83 7.64 47.56
N TYR A 747 -16.04 7.83 47.03
CA TYR A 747 -17.17 6.97 47.35
C TYR A 747 -17.05 5.65 46.58
N SER A 748 -16.92 4.55 47.31
CA SER A 748 -17.04 3.19 46.78
C SER A 748 -17.94 2.38 47.71
N ASP A 749 -19.05 1.87 47.18
CA ASP A 749 -19.93 0.93 47.90
C ASP A 749 -20.17 -0.32 47.03
N PRO A 750 -20.28 -1.54 47.59
CA PRO A 750 -19.68 -2.70 46.94
C PRO A 750 -20.67 -3.86 46.67
N ARG A 751 -20.12 -5.00 46.23
CA ARG A 751 -20.40 -6.30 46.88
C ARG A 751 -19.43 -7.42 46.47
N TRP A 752 -19.36 -8.46 47.31
CA TRP A 752 -18.69 -9.75 47.13
C TRP A 752 -17.16 -9.78 47.02
N ARG A 753 -16.50 -9.85 48.20
CA ARG A 753 -15.27 -10.64 48.36
C ARG A 753 -15.59 -12.13 48.37
N ARG A 754 -14.63 -12.96 47.93
CA ARG A 754 -14.22 -14.16 48.69
C ARG A 754 -12.79 -14.55 48.32
N GLU A 755 -12.03 -15.06 49.28
CA GLU A 755 -10.62 -15.40 49.09
C GLU A 755 -10.42 -16.79 48.46
N VAL A 756 -9.34 -16.94 47.69
CA VAL A 756 -8.42 -18.08 47.81
C VAL A 756 -6.99 -17.53 47.73
N ASN A 757 -6.08 -18.03 48.57
CA ASN A 757 -4.70 -17.57 48.60
C ASN A 757 -3.74 -18.76 48.76
N GLY A 758 -2.76 -18.88 47.87
CA GLY A 758 -1.50 -19.61 48.13
C GLY A 758 -1.37 -21.10 47.75
N LYS A 759 -0.32 -21.34 46.94
CA LYS A 759 0.59 -22.50 46.91
C LYS A 759 0.20 -23.85 46.25
N GLU A 760 1.07 -24.21 45.30
CA GLU A 760 1.71 -25.52 45.06
C GLU A 760 1.08 -26.81 45.61
N LEU A 761 0.90 -27.81 44.73
CA LEU A 761 1.77 -29.00 44.73
C LEU A 761 1.67 -29.84 43.44
N ARG A 762 2.56 -30.86 43.34
CA ARG A 762 2.89 -31.62 42.13
C ARG A 762 1.93 -32.79 41.85
N ASN A 763 1.94 -33.25 40.59
CA ASN A 763 1.72 -34.62 40.09
C ASN A 763 0.65 -35.51 40.77
N LEU A 764 -0.26 -36.08 39.98
CA LEU A 764 -0.25 -37.54 39.77
C LEU A 764 -1.06 -37.99 38.53
N ASP A 765 -0.93 -39.27 38.23
CA ASP A 765 -1.02 -39.88 36.90
C ASP A 765 -2.11 -40.97 36.83
N LYS A 766 -2.57 -41.28 35.61
CA LYS A 766 -3.32 -42.50 35.17
C LYS A 766 -4.76 -42.78 35.65
N LYS A 767 -5.43 -43.54 34.75
CA LYS A 767 -6.74 -44.24 34.81
C LYS A 767 -7.96 -43.34 34.53
N GLY A 768 -8.87 -43.63 33.59
CA GLY A 768 -8.92 -44.72 32.59
C GLY A 768 -10.17 -45.59 32.73
N GLY A 769 -11.11 -45.49 31.77
CA GLY A 769 -12.34 -46.28 31.74
C GLY A 769 -13.10 -46.11 30.42
N LYS A 770 -13.27 -47.20 29.67
CA LYS A 770 -14.22 -47.32 28.54
C LYS A 770 -15.50 -47.97 29.05
N TYR A 771 -16.68 -47.63 28.51
CA TYR A 771 -17.83 -48.52 28.19
C TYR A 771 -18.98 -47.61 27.66
N GLN A 772 -19.22 -47.51 26.35
CA GLN A 772 -20.01 -48.38 25.44
C GLN A 772 -21.56 -48.37 25.59
N ARG A 773 -22.21 -47.70 24.62
CA ARG A 773 -23.40 -48.09 23.83
C ARG A 773 -24.54 -48.92 24.46
N LYS A 774 -25.75 -48.32 24.51
CA LYS A 774 -27.08 -48.74 23.96
C LYS A 774 -28.16 -47.79 24.53
N GLY A 775 -29.30 -47.47 23.88
CA GLY A 775 -29.78 -47.72 22.51
C GLY A 775 -31.31 -47.95 22.45
N LYS A 776 -31.99 -47.52 21.36
CA LYS A 776 -33.46 -47.65 21.05
C LYS A 776 -34.38 -46.63 21.82
N ARG A 777 -35.29 -45.87 21.16
CA ARG A 777 -36.58 -46.18 20.43
C ARG A 777 -37.73 -46.51 21.40
N ASP A 778 -39.00 -46.11 21.22
CA ASP A 778 -39.74 -45.15 20.34
C ASP A 778 -40.70 -44.36 21.31
N SER A 779 -41.49 -43.31 21.06
CA SER A 779 -42.44 -42.83 20.02
C SER A 779 -42.80 -41.35 20.42
N GLY A 780 -43.55 -40.47 19.75
CA GLY A 780 -44.57 -40.50 18.68
C GLY A 780 -45.77 -39.61 19.12
N GLY A 781 -46.00 -38.45 18.50
CA GLY A 781 -47.05 -37.50 18.95
C GLY A 781 -47.16 -36.18 18.18
N MET A 782 -48.35 -35.98 17.57
CA MET A 782 -48.93 -34.85 16.82
C MET A 782 -48.30 -33.42 16.84
N VAL A 783 -48.00 -32.93 15.63
CA VAL A 783 -48.52 -31.70 14.97
C VAL A 783 -48.88 -30.47 15.83
N LEU A 784 -48.19 -29.34 15.55
CA LEU A 784 -48.79 -28.02 15.28
C LEU A 784 -47.82 -27.19 14.41
N GLN A 785 -48.33 -26.32 13.53
CA GLN A 785 -47.54 -25.36 12.75
C GLN A 785 -47.85 -23.94 13.21
N ASP A 786 -46.81 -23.14 13.48
CA ASP A 786 -46.77 -21.69 13.17
C ASP A 786 -45.33 -21.13 13.34
N PRO A 787 -45.02 -19.87 12.96
CA PRO A 787 -43.71 -19.53 12.41
C PRO A 787 -42.61 -19.13 13.42
N PRO A 788 -41.32 -19.23 13.03
CA PRO A 788 -40.19 -18.85 13.87
C PRO A 788 -39.99 -17.33 13.92
N TYR A 789 -40.57 -16.68 14.94
CA TYR A 789 -39.97 -15.46 15.51
C TYR A 789 -38.56 -15.80 16.00
N ARG A 790 -37.51 -15.35 15.29
CA ARG A 790 -36.14 -15.39 15.82
C ARG A 790 -35.86 -14.11 16.60
N ALA A 791 -35.72 -14.27 17.91
CA ALA A 791 -35.34 -13.18 18.81
C ALA A 791 -33.93 -12.64 18.49
N TYR A 792 -33.73 -11.36 18.77
CA TYR A 792 -32.43 -10.69 18.65
C TYR A 792 -31.40 -11.30 19.62
N THR A 793 -30.51 -12.14 19.11
CA THR A 793 -29.20 -12.36 19.72
C THR A 793 -28.21 -11.39 19.11
N ALA A 794 -27.80 -10.38 19.87
CA ALA A 794 -26.76 -9.44 19.47
C ALA A 794 -25.39 -10.15 19.43
N GLN A 795 -25.08 -10.79 18.30
CA GLN A 795 -23.72 -11.21 18.01
C GLN A 795 -22.87 -9.97 17.79
N TRP A 796 -21.91 -9.74 18.69
CA TRP A 796 -20.77 -8.89 18.39
C TRP A 796 -20.05 -9.51 17.19
N LEU A 797 -20.10 -8.83 16.05
CA LEU A 797 -19.32 -9.22 14.87
C LEU A 797 -17.85 -8.92 15.17
N ASP A 798 -17.07 -9.98 15.36
CA ASP A 798 -15.63 -9.90 15.64
C ASP A 798 -14.87 -9.63 14.33
N VAL A 799 -14.95 -8.37 13.86
CA VAL A 799 -14.31 -7.89 12.62
C VAL A 799 -12.80 -7.67 12.87
N ASN A 800 -12.10 -8.75 13.20
CA ASN A 800 -10.64 -8.79 13.43
C ASN A 800 -9.98 -10.02 12.78
N GLN A 801 -10.35 -10.35 11.53
CA GLN A 801 -9.57 -11.34 10.78
C GLN A 801 -8.20 -10.80 10.34
N ILE A 802 -7.20 -11.13 11.15
CA ILE A 802 -5.83 -11.48 10.73
C ILE A 802 -5.10 -10.38 9.94
N TYR A 803 -4.67 -9.34 10.66
CA TYR A 803 -3.65 -8.39 10.20
C TYR A 803 -2.33 -8.43 11.00
N TYR A 804 -2.00 -9.60 11.57
CA TYR A 804 -0.70 -9.86 12.20
C TYR A 804 -0.11 -11.18 11.71
N SER A 805 1.10 -11.09 11.15
CA SER A 805 1.97 -12.22 10.84
C SER A 805 3.29 -12.07 11.59
N THR A 806 3.45 -12.87 12.64
CA THR A 806 4.68 -13.05 13.44
C THR A 806 4.81 -14.53 13.76
#